data_AF-A0A6N3AS80-F1
#
_entry.id   AF-A0A6N3AS80-F1
#
_cell.length_a   1.000
_cell.length_b   1.000
_cell.length_c   1.000
_cell.angle_alpha   90.00
_cell.angle_beta   90.00
_cell.angle_gamma   90.00
#
_symmetry.space_group_name_H-M   'P 1'
#
loop_
_entity.id
_entity.type
_entity.pdbx_description
1 polymer ?
#
loop_
_entity_poly.entity_id
_entity_poly.type
_entity_poly.pdbx_seq_one_letter_code
_entity_poly.pdbx_strand_id
1 'polypeptide(L)'
;MITIAIDEQGDFNFLNLNGNPDTNNKNAQFIAGVVYDDLDDPQDANFERQRLDRFFRAVAKDYSYSYPESFYTKIKGFVTKTSESNLPEDIEELNLLDLSAEKETNKPNPYAEKFTVTDKEKAKYTDAVSAALPEFFEHGTYLGKELIPVPRKGYYSIAVMLKSQKGKRMFLDEGAGMLINDDIGSNLYWHMVDSTLARLVFHNPYHLDVKRVEFNLPTRITEVNQENVLKLEEFRVLGYKDYTFPRGKKPDSTKDYFQVVNEFTYRAALDRRVIDYNRLDIDIKTFKALSINYSAKGIKETEKYAFLYLANFLCGYFRRYGALNTSLSDMKRFKEFKDLIDELNGRAPNLLFTYDDIDDLFEKAMVAYERKHYVEALEYIYDGKHSDSYFADYYSDEWFPHIEELIHGEMDLRGIERAIQDLSYYAEAVNCNADKLLYLFEHLEQLVLNLENKQMLDGHVAYTFYDAGMTAFNHVGNSKLAAYCFNKCQELSKYVPLETYLLTLKRRVVSLTDEYRYNDAVEIAERIVNMEERIQCLRSELEGNTANPSISLGQAYSQLGQVYAYLQRSEAEENFRNALAIFDDKSADAYRTQSYLLHYYIETGDKKSYEELAYHYFGECSELNDQLSYIISLSEEEHDVQALAYALFVYVKAVYVLYKNHIDRAFLVQLKDAEKEIKKTNSVHNHPWELIYTYLSLIAIEAKENTIALVWRDKIKNSIVNPGNSIQCSILYGLVQFHEKFGDAQQAQLYRKQLVAKGIDVRAAMTYMSR
;
A
#
# COMPACT_ATOMS: atom_id res chain seq x y z
N MET A 1 -26.26 -12.26 -9.64
CA MET A 1 -25.64 -13.44 -8.99
C MET A 1 -24.39 -13.74 -9.78
N ILE A 2 -23.34 -14.23 -9.14
CA ILE A 2 -22.10 -14.54 -9.86
C ILE A 2 -21.77 -16.03 -9.82
N THR A 3 -21.24 -16.55 -10.92
CA THR A 3 -20.65 -17.88 -11.00
C THR A 3 -19.14 -17.76 -11.12
N ILE A 4 -18.40 -18.34 -10.18
CA ILE A 4 -16.93 -18.30 -10.14
C ILE A 4 -16.38 -19.65 -10.55
N ALA A 5 -15.44 -19.64 -11.49
CA ALA A 5 -14.61 -20.80 -11.80
C ALA A 5 -13.17 -20.40 -11.99
N ILE A 6 -12.28 -21.02 -11.21
CA ILE A 6 -10.83 -20.75 -11.22
C ILE A 6 -10.06 -22.04 -11.34
N ASP A 7 -8.83 -21.97 -11.83
CA ASP A 7 -7.86 -23.05 -11.87
C ASP A 7 -6.46 -22.44 -11.67
N GLU A 8 -5.45 -23.28 -11.50
CA GLU A 8 -4.09 -22.82 -11.21
C GLU A 8 -3.09 -23.11 -12.35
N GLN A 9 -1.95 -22.44 -12.28
CA GLN A 9 -0.78 -22.78 -13.09
C GLN A 9 0.50 -22.47 -12.30
N GLY A 10 1.45 -23.40 -12.34
CA GLY A 10 2.74 -23.29 -11.62
C GLY A 10 2.92 -24.36 -10.54
N ASP A 11 4.12 -24.41 -9.94
CA ASP A 11 4.42 -25.26 -8.80
C ASP A 11 4.19 -24.49 -7.50
N PHE A 12 3.31 -24.98 -6.63
CA PHE A 12 2.99 -24.35 -5.34
C PHE A 12 3.43 -25.20 -4.14
N ASN A 13 4.08 -26.34 -4.41
CA ASN A 13 4.35 -27.36 -3.39
C ASN A 13 5.84 -27.52 -3.11
N PHE A 14 6.68 -27.23 -4.10
CA PHE A 14 8.10 -27.58 -4.06
C PHE A 14 8.99 -26.37 -4.36
N LEU A 15 8.76 -25.29 -3.61
CA LEU A 15 9.56 -24.09 -3.71
C LEU A 15 10.99 -24.39 -3.22
N ASN A 16 12.01 -23.91 -3.94
CA ASN A 16 13.42 -23.92 -3.53
C ASN A 16 14.08 -25.31 -3.33
N LEU A 17 13.52 -26.40 -3.87
CA LEU A 17 14.03 -27.78 -3.69
C LEU A 17 15.52 -28.00 -4.05
N ASN A 18 16.14 -27.14 -4.86
CA ASN A 18 17.52 -27.28 -5.30
C ASN A 18 18.48 -26.23 -4.73
N GLY A 19 18.05 -25.43 -3.75
CA GLY A 19 18.88 -24.34 -3.19
C GLY A 19 19.27 -23.26 -4.20
N ASN A 20 18.66 -23.26 -5.39
CA ASN A 20 18.92 -22.30 -6.46
C ASN A 20 17.65 -21.47 -6.71
N PRO A 21 17.56 -20.23 -6.20
CA PRO A 21 16.38 -19.37 -6.36
C PRO A 21 16.02 -19.12 -7.84
N ASP A 22 16.99 -19.24 -8.76
CA ASP A 22 16.80 -19.00 -10.19
C ASP A 22 15.94 -20.05 -10.91
N THR A 23 15.76 -21.27 -10.36
CA THR A 23 14.89 -22.26 -11.01
C THR A 23 13.40 -21.96 -10.83
N ASN A 24 13.03 -21.29 -9.74
CA ASN A 24 11.65 -20.85 -9.48
C ASN A 24 11.29 -19.60 -10.32
N ASN A 25 12.27 -18.75 -10.62
CA ASN A 25 12.07 -17.55 -11.45
C ASN A 25 11.64 -17.85 -12.90
N LYS A 26 11.82 -19.10 -13.36
CA LYS A 26 11.51 -19.51 -14.73
C LYS A 26 10.06 -19.91 -14.97
N ASN A 27 9.26 -20.23 -13.95
CA ASN A 27 7.85 -20.63 -14.12
C ASN A 27 6.96 -19.76 -13.26
N ALA A 28 6.12 -18.92 -13.88
CA ALA A 28 5.17 -18.11 -13.12
C ALA A 28 4.11 -18.97 -12.42
N GLN A 29 3.78 -18.55 -11.19
CA GLN A 29 2.66 -19.09 -10.41
C GLN A 29 1.50 -18.10 -10.47
N PHE A 30 0.33 -18.59 -10.85
CA PHE A 30 -0.88 -17.78 -10.87
C PHE A 30 -2.13 -18.66 -10.76
N ILE A 31 -3.22 -18.00 -10.38
CA ILE A 31 -4.57 -18.56 -10.43
C ILE A 31 -5.34 -17.75 -11.46
N ALA A 32 -6.04 -18.41 -12.37
CA ALA A 32 -6.83 -17.75 -13.40
C ALA A 32 -8.19 -18.42 -13.60
N GLY A 33 -9.14 -17.67 -14.13
CA GLY A 33 -10.49 -18.17 -14.32
C GLY A 33 -11.45 -17.10 -14.80
N VAL A 34 -12.72 -17.31 -14.52
CA VAL A 34 -13.81 -16.42 -14.89
C VAL A 34 -14.76 -16.16 -13.74
N VAL A 35 -15.32 -14.96 -13.75
CA VAL A 35 -16.55 -14.59 -13.07
C VAL A 35 -17.61 -14.36 -14.14
N TYR A 36 -18.71 -15.10 -14.08
CA TYR A 36 -19.87 -14.85 -14.91
C TYR A 36 -20.96 -14.17 -14.06
N ASP A 37 -21.27 -12.92 -14.36
CA ASP A 37 -22.37 -12.19 -13.72
C ASP A 37 -23.64 -12.38 -14.55
N ASP A 38 -24.65 -13.02 -13.96
CA ASP A 38 -25.92 -13.34 -14.61
C ASP A 38 -26.97 -12.23 -14.50
N LEU A 39 -26.61 -11.07 -13.97
CA LEU A 39 -27.50 -9.93 -13.72
C LEU A 39 -28.75 -10.30 -12.90
N ASP A 40 -28.56 -11.24 -11.97
CA ASP A 40 -29.56 -11.78 -11.05
C ASP A 40 -30.67 -12.64 -11.69
N ASP A 41 -30.52 -13.05 -12.96
CA ASP A 41 -31.41 -14.00 -13.61
C ASP A 41 -31.14 -15.44 -13.10
N PRO A 42 -32.12 -16.09 -12.44
CA PRO A 42 -31.92 -17.38 -11.79
C PRO A 42 -31.65 -18.56 -12.73
N GLN A 43 -31.84 -18.40 -14.05
CA GLN A 43 -31.63 -19.45 -15.04
C GLN A 43 -30.47 -19.15 -16.00
N ASP A 44 -30.01 -17.90 -16.09
CA ASP A 44 -29.03 -17.49 -17.10
C ASP A 44 -27.68 -18.19 -16.91
N ALA A 45 -27.19 -18.36 -15.68
CA ALA A 45 -25.99 -19.17 -15.41
C ALA A 45 -26.12 -20.64 -15.88
N ASN A 46 -27.32 -21.23 -15.80
CA ASN A 46 -27.57 -22.59 -16.31
C ASN A 46 -27.61 -22.64 -17.84
N PHE A 47 -28.18 -21.62 -18.47
CA PHE A 47 -28.15 -21.48 -19.93
C PHE A 47 -26.73 -21.26 -20.43
N GLU A 48 -25.96 -20.43 -19.74
CA GLU A 48 -24.59 -20.15 -20.10
C GLU A 48 -23.70 -21.39 -19.98
N ARG A 49 -23.92 -22.23 -18.96
CA ARG A 49 -23.24 -23.54 -18.85
C ARG A 49 -23.48 -24.43 -20.06
N GLN A 50 -24.72 -24.50 -20.56
CA GLN A 50 -25.07 -25.24 -21.77
C GLN A 50 -24.46 -24.61 -23.02
N ARG A 51 -24.44 -23.27 -23.07
CA ARG A 51 -23.87 -22.51 -24.18
C ARG A 51 -22.37 -22.77 -24.29
N LEU A 52 -21.65 -22.73 -23.17
CA LEU A 52 -20.22 -22.97 -23.09
C LEU A 52 -19.85 -24.42 -23.47
N ASP A 53 -20.62 -25.42 -23.00
CA ASP A 53 -20.44 -26.81 -23.42
C ASP A 53 -20.61 -26.97 -24.95
N ARG A 54 -21.65 -26.35 -25.52
CA ARG A 54 -21.90 -26.38 -26.97
C ARG A 54 -20.85 -25.62 -27.77
N PHE A 55 -20.33 -24.51 -27.24
CA PHE A 55 -19.23 -23.76 -27.84
C PHE A 55 -18.00 -24.66 -28.02
N PHE A 56 -17.52 -25.29 -26.94
CA PHE A 56 -16.37 -26.18 -27.02
C PHE A 56 -16.60 -27.37 -27.95
N ARG A 57 -17.80 -27.94 -27.94
CA ARG A 57 -18.18 -29.01 -28.90
C ARG A 57 -18.16 -28.54 -30.34
N ALA A 58 -18.65 -27.34 -30.62
CA ALA A 58 -18.69 -26.78 -31.97
C ALA A 58 -17.28 -26.52 -32.50
N VAL A 59 -16.42 -25.89 -31.70
CA VAL A 59 -15.00 -25.67 -32.05
C VAL A 59 -14.30 -27.02 -32.27
N ALA A 60 -14.47 -27.98 -31.35
CA ALA A 60 -13.84 -29.30 -31.50
C ALA A 60 -14.31 -30.01 -32.78
N LYS A 61 -15.59 -29.92 -33.13
CA LYS A 61 -16.15 -30.52 -34.34
C LYS A 61 -15.57 -29.91 -35.61
N ASP A 62 -15.49 -28.59 -35.69
CA ASP A 62 -15.03 -27.89 -36.90
C ASP A 62 -13.55 -28.14 -37.19
N TYR A 63 -12.76 -28.41 -36.15
CA TYR A 63 -11.32 -28.73 -36.27
C TYR A 63 -11.01 -30.23 -36.14
N SER A 64 -12.03 -31.11 -36.09
CA SER A 64 -11.90 -32.57 -35.98
C SER A 64 -11.14 -33.07 -34.74
N TYR A 65 -11.39 -32.44 -33.58
CA TYR A 65 -10.85 -32.79 -32.27
C TYR A 65 -11.90 -33.42 -31.34
N SER A 66 -11.44 -34.11 -30.29
CA SER A 66 -12.31 -34.74 -29.28
C SER A 66 -12.57 -33.82 -28.08
N TYR A 67 -13.82 -33.69 -27.64
CA TYR A 67 -14.20 -32.91 -26.46
C TYR A 67 -14.86 -33.81 -25.40
N PRO A 68 -14.41 -33.74 -24.13
CA PRO A 68 -13.49 -32.75 -23.54
C PRO A 68 -11.99 -33.18 -23.55
N GLU A 69 -11.65 -34.32 -24.14
CA GLU A 69 -10.31 -34.92 -24.05
C GLU A 69 -9.18 -33.98 -24.55
N SER A 70 -9.46 -33.13 -25.55
CA SER A 70 -8.45 -32.22 -26.13
C SER A 70 -7.99 -31.10 -25.20
N PHE A 71 -8.64 -30.88 -24.06
CA PHE A 71 -8.16 -29.96 -23.03
C PHE A 71 -6.98 -30.54 -22.20
N TYR A 72 -6.76 -31.85 -22.25
CA TYR A 72 -5.83 -32.55 -21.36
C TYR A 72 -4.77 -33.36 -22.12
N THR A 73 -3.52 -33.30 -21.65
CA THR A 73 -2.42 -34.18 -22.09
C THR A 73 -1.71 -34.78 -20.88
N LYS A 74 -1.37 -36.08 -20.94
CA LYS A 74 -0.39 -36.71 -20.04
C LYS A 74 0.53 -37.59 -20.87
N ILE A 75 1.75 -37.15 -21.16
CA ILE A 75 2.77 -38.01 -21.76
C ILE A 75 3.33 -38.96 -20.69
N LYS A 76 3.35 -40.26 -20.96
CA LYS A 76 4.46 -41.16 -20.59
C LYS A 76 4.74 -42.00 -21.85
N GLY A 77 5.93 -41.85 -22.41
CA GLY A 77 6.28 -42.40 -23.71
C GLY A 77 6.24 -43.93 -23.77
N PHE A 78 5.85 -44.43 -24.93
CA PHE A 78 6.51 -45.54 -25.64
C PHE A 78 6.12 -45.42 -27.11
N VAL A 79 7.10 -45.13 -27.98
CA VAL A 79 6.94 -45.28 -29.42
C VAL A 79 6.97 -46.78 -29.71
N THR A 80 5.83 -47.35 -30.11
CA THR A 80 5.82 -48.65 -30.77
C THR A 80 6.59 -48.51 -32.08
N LYS A 81 7.69 -49.25 -32.20
CA LYS A 81 8.45 -49.41 -33.44
C LYS A 81 7.49 -49.86 -34.55
N THR A 82 7.21 -48.98 -35.51
CA THR A 82 6.95 -49.37 -36.89
C THR A 82 7.27 -48.22 -37.84
N SER A 83 8.10 -48.58 -38.84
CA SER A 83 8.39 -47.92 -40.12
C SER A 83 9.01 -46.51 -40.12
N GLU A 84 10.33 -46.52 -40.26
CA GLU A 84 11.16 -45.74 -41.19
C GLU A 84 10.66 -44.39 -41.75
N SER A 85 11.49 -43.39 -41.46
CA SER A 85 12.06 -42.37 -42.37
C SER A 85 11.63 -40.91 -42.17
N ASN A 86 12.67 -40.12 -41.85
CA ASN A 86 12.89 -38.69 -42.05
C ASN A 86 12.17 -37.68 -41.13
N LEU A 87 12.88 -37.32 -40.04
CA LEU A 87 12.79 -36.02 -39.36
C LEU A 87 14.21 -35.52 -39.06
N PRO A 88 14.56 -34.26 -39.35
CA PRO A 88 15.77 -33.63 -38.84
C PRO A 88 15.60 -33.21 -37.38
N GLU A 89 16.74 -33.31 -36.70
CA GLU A 89 17.18 -32.83 -35.39
C GLU A 89 16.48 -31.57 -34.86
N ASP A 90 15.94 -31.69 -33.63
CA ASP A 90 16.19 -30.80 -32.47
C ASP A 90 15.27 -31.23 -31.32
N ILE A 91 15.76 -32.14 -30.47
CA ILE A 91 15.16 -32.47 -29.17
C ILE A 91 16.25 -32.24 -28.13
N GLU A 92 16.13 -31.15 -27.37
CA GLU A 92 16.94 -30.92 -26.18
C GLU A 92 16.60 -31.95 -25.10
N GLU A 93 17.65 -32.56 -24.56
CA GLU A 93 17.65 -33.60 -23.55
C GLU A 93 17.06 -33.12 -22.21
N LEU A 94 16.18 -33.94 -21.62
CA LEU A 94 15.84 -33.87 -20.20
C LEU A 94 15.87 -35.29 -19.60
N ASN A 95 16.98 -35.56 -18.91
CA ASN A 95 17.24 -36.55 -17.86
C ASN A 95 16.40 -37.85 -17.86
N LEU A 96 16.97 -38.87 -18.50
CA LEU A 96 16.67 -40.29 -18.31
C LEU A 96 17.51 -40.85 -17.15
N LEU A 97 16.87 -41.31 -16.08
CA LEU A 97 17.45 -42.33 -15.19
C LEU A 97 16.39 -43.39 -14.83
N ASP A 98 16.81 -44.63 -15.08
CA ASP A 98 16.33 -45.94 -14.66
C ASP A 98 14.95 -46.49 -15.11
N LEU A 99 15.06 -47.42 -16.07
CA LEU A 99 14.08 -48.45 -16.39
C LEU A 99 14.69 -49.83 -16.05
N SER A 100 14.06 -50.60 -15.16
CA SER A 100 14.02 -52.05 -15.34
C SER A 100 12.81 -52.73 -14.65
N ALA A 101 12.33 -53.78 -15.34
CA ALA A 101 11.52 -54.92 -14.89
C ALA A 101 9.97 -54.83 -14.76
N GLU A 102 9.33 -55.24 -15.87
CA GLU A 102 8.31 -56.31 -16.05
C GLU A 102 7.06 -56.52 -15.15
N LYS A 103 5.91 -56.52 -15.89
CA LYS A 103 4.79 -57.49 -16.00
C LYS A 103 3.61 -57.58 -15.00
N GLU A 104 2.44 -57.44 -15.65
CA GLU A 104 1.13 -58.12 -15.48
C GLU A 104 0.17 -57.75 -14.33
N THR A 105 -0.99 -57.15 -14.69
CA THR A 105 -2.27 -57.87 -14.81
C THR A 105 -3.41 -56.92 -15.25
N ASN A 106 -4.15 -57.35 -16.27
CA ASN A 106 -5.23 -56.63 -16.94
C ASN A 106 -6.51 -56.55 -16.09
N LYS A 107 -6.80 -55.35 -15.55
CA LYS A 107 -8.15 -54.76 -15.49
C LYS A 107 -8.00 -53.26 -15.76
N PRO A 108 -8.70 -52.68 -16.76
CA PRO A 108 -8.56 -51.26 -17.05
C PRO A 108 -9.08 -50.44 -15.87
N ASN A 109 -8.20 -49.64 -15.27
CA ASN A 109 -8.57 -48.62 -14.31
C ASN A 109 -9.28 -47.49 -15.09
N PRO A 110 -10.53 -47.13 -14.78
CA PRO A 110 -11.25 -46.05 -15.47
C PRO A 110 -10.73 -44.65 -15.11
N TYR A 111 -9.79 -44.54 -14.17
CA TYR A 111 -8.96 -43.35 -13.96
C TYR A 111 -7.61 -43.42 -14.72
N ALA A 112 -7.36 -44.48 -15.51
CA ALA A 112 -6.10 -44.74 -16.21
C ALA A 112 -6.22 -45.02 -17.71
N GLU A 113 -7.42 -44.96 -18.33
CA GLU A 113 -7.48 -44.77 -19.78
C GLU A 113 -7.02 -43.34 -20.09
N LYS A 114 -5.69 -43.19 -20.16
CA LYS A 114 -5.03 -41.97 -20.59
C LYS A 114 -5.18 -41.88 -22.10
N PHE A 115 -6.11 -41.06 -22.57
CA PHE A 115 -6.08 -40.61 -23.95
C PHE A 115 -4.84 -39.74 -24.13
N THR A 116 -3.94 -40.17 -25.01
CA THR A 116 -2.75 -39.40 -25.34
C THR A 116 -3.12 -38.52 -26.53
N VAL A 117 -3.64 -37.32 -26.25
CA VAL A 117 -3.69 -36.26 -27.26
C VAL A 117 -2.26 -35.79 -27.46
N THR A 118 -1.82 -35.61 -28.70
CA THR A 118 -0.48 -35.08 -28.93
C THR A 118 -0.42 -33.63 -28.49
N ASP A 119 0.73 -33.15 -27.98
CA ASP A 119 0.87 -31.74 -27.59
C ASP A 119 0.56 -30.78 -28.76
N LYS A 120 0.79 -31.24 -29.99
CA LYS A 120 0.45 -30.52 -31.23
C LYS A 120 -1.07 -30.39 -31.45
N GLU A 121 -1.86 -31.42 -31.14
CA GLU A 121 -3.32 -31.37 -31.26
C GLU A 121 -3.94 -30.50 -30.17
N LYS A 122 -3.47 -30.63 -28.92
CA LYS A 122 -3.86 -29.73 -27.83
C LYS A 122 -3.55 -28.28 -28.19
N ALA A 123 -2.35 -28.01 -28.70
CA ALA A 123 -1.94 -26.68 -29.12
C ALA A 123 -2.89 -26.09 -30.17
N LYS A 124 -3.20 -26.83 -31.24
CA LYS A 124 -4.11 -26.36 -32.29
C LYS A 124 -5.54 -26.16 -31.79
N TYR A 125 -6.03 -27.03 -30.91
CA TYR A 125 -7.34 -26.85 -30.29
C TYR A 125 -7.35 -25.60 -29.41
N THR A 126 -6.28 -25.34 -28.65
CA THR A 126 -6.12 -24.09 -27.90
C THR A 126 -6.15 -22.87 -28.81
N ASP A 127 -5.46 -22.89 -29.95
CA ASP A 127 -5.44 -21.79 -30.93
C ASP A 127 -6.85 -21.54 -31.48
N ALA A 128 -7.58 -22.61 -31.81
CA ALA A 128 -8.94 -22.54 -32.35
C ALA A 128 -9.94 -21.98 -31.33
N VAL A 129 -9.87 -22.42 -30.07
CA VAL A 129 -10.70 -21.89 -28.99
C VAL A 129 -10.35 -20.43 -28.73
N SER A 130 -9.06 -20.08 -28.64
CA SER A 130 -8.62 -18.70 -28.43
C SER A 130 -9.13 -17.74 -29.50
N ALA A 131 -9.08 -18.13 -30.78
CA ALA A 131 -9.54 -17.30 -31.88
C ALA A 131 -11.07 -17.08 -31.86
N ALA A 132 -11.82 -18.02 -31.30
CA ALA A 132 -13.28 -17.98 -31.24
C ALA A 132 -13.82 -17.42 -29.91
N LEU A 133 -12.99 -17.32 -28.87
CA LEU A 133 -13.40 -16.93 -27.53
C LEU A 133 -13.88 -15.48 -27.44
N PRO A 134 -13.28 -14.48 -28.13
CA PRO A 134 -13.79 -13.11 -28.11
C PRO A 134 -15.23 -12.99 -28.60
N GLU A 135 -15.56 -13.63 -29.74
CA GLU A 135 -16.94 -13.68 -30.25
C GLU A 135 -17.87 -14.37 -29.24
N PHE A 136 -17.40 -15.46 -28.63
CA PHE A 136 -18.17 -16.17 -27.63
C PHE A 136 -18.40 -15.30 -26.38
N PHE A 137 -17.42 -14.58 -25.86
CA PHE A 137 -17.56 -13.70 -24.69
C PHE A 137 -18.43 -12.47 -24.98
N GLU A 138 -18.38 -11.91 -26.18
CA GLU A 138 -19.18 -10.74 -26.54
C GLU A 138 -20.63 -11.09 -26.88
N HIS A 139 -20.87 -12.19 -27.60
CA HIS A 139 -22.18 -12.49 -28.20
C HIS A 139 -22.78 -13.84 -27.80
N GLY A 140 -21.99 -14.74 -27.22
CA GLY A 140 -22.44 -16.10 -26.91
C GLY A 140 -22.74 -16.92 -28.17
N THR A 141 -22.03 -16.63 -29.25
CA THR A 141 -22.14 -17.29 -30.55
C THR A 141 -20.84 -17.98 -30.94
N TYR A 142 -20.90 -18.77 -32.01
CA TYR A 142 -19.71 -19.29 -32.69
C TYR A 142 -19.91 -19.17 -34.21
N LEU A 143 -19.03 -18.44 -34.89
CA LEU A 143 -19.13 -18.14 -36.32
C LEU A 143 -20.48 -17.50 -36.70
N GLY A 144 -20.95 -16.59 -35.84
CA GLY A 144 -22.22 -15.86 -35.97
C GLY A 144 -23.47 -16.71 -35.73
N LYS A 145 -23.34 -17.96 -35.28
CA LYS A 145 -24.47 -18.87 -35.01
C LYS A 145 -24.78 -18.94 -33.53
N GLU A 146 -26.06 -18.88 -33.20
CA GLU A 146 -26.55 -19.12 -31.84
C GLU A 146 -26.29 -20.57 -31.42
N LEU A 147 -25.70 -20.74 -30.24
CA LEU A 147 -25.39 -22.06 -29.66
C LEU A 147 -26.59 -22.66 -28.92
N ILE A 148 -27.46 -21.82 -28.38
CA ILE A 148 -28.73 -22.18 -27.73
C ILE A 148 -29.82 -21.16 -28.13
N PRO A 149 -31.12 -21.50 -28.12
CA PRO A 149 -32.21 -20.64 -28.58
C PRO A 149 -32.63 -19.56 -27.57
N VAL A 150 -31.73 -19.21 -26.64
CA VAL A 150 -31.94 -18.22 -25.59
C VAL A 150 -30.77 -17.23 -25.70
N PRO A 151 -30.99 -15.91 -25.76
CA PRO A 151 -29.89 -14.94 -25.79
C PRO A 151 -29.18 -14.88 -24.43
N ARG A 152 -27.88 -14.58 -24.41
CA ARG A 152 -27.14 -14.32 -23.16
C ARG A 152 -27.62 -13.01 -22.55
N LYS A 153 -27.83 -12.99 -21.24
CA LYS A 153 -28.05 -11.74 -20.49
C LYS A 153 -26.81 -11.29 -19.73
N GLY A 154 -26.13 -12.23 -19.08
CA GLY A 154 -24.93 -11.97 -18.30
C GLY A 154 -23.70 -11.64 -19.13
N TYR A 155 -22.57 -11.45 -18.44
CA TYR A 155 -21.28 -11.16 -19.04
C TYR A 155 -20.14 -11.83 -18.28
N TYR A 156 -18.99 -11.93 -18.94
CA TYR A 156 -17.77 -12.52 -18.40
C TYR A 156 -16.79 -11.43 -17.94
N SER A 157 -16.15 -11.69 -16.81
CA SER A 157 -14.91 -11.06 -16.38
C SER A 157 -13.85 -12.14 -16.27
N ILE A 158 -12.68 -11.94 -16.89
CA ILE A 158 -11.53 -12.82 -16.66
C ILE A 158 -10.91 -12.41 -15.32
N ALA A 159 -10.68 -13.39 -14.44
CA ALA A 159 -10.05 -13.19 -13.15
C ALA A 159 -8.65 -13.82 -13.14
N VAL A 160 -7.65 -13.07 -12.67
CA VAL A 160 -6.28 -13.56 -12.48
C VAL A 160 -5.69 -13.03 -11.18
N MET A 161 -5.01 -13.90 -10.44
CA MET A 161 -4.08 -13.53 -9.38
C MET A 161 -2.68 -14.03 -9.73
N LEU A 162 -1.78 -13.11 -10.09
CA LEU A 162 -0.39 -13.41 -10.44
C LEU A 162 0.52 -13.30 -9.22
N LYS A 163 1.32 -14.32 -8.91
CA LYS A 163 2.33 -14.21 -7.85
C LYS A 163 3.52 -13.37 -8.30
N SER A 164 3.88 -12.37 -7.50
CA SER A 164 5.13 -11.63 -7.70
C SER A 164 6.35 -12.49 -7.31
N GLN A 165 7.54 -12.09 -7.78
CA GLN A 165 8.79 -12.73 -7.36
C GLN A 165 8.96 -12.67 -5.84
N LYS A 166 8.64 -11.51 -5.25
CA LYS A 166 8.73 -11.27 -3.81
C LYS A 166 7.64 -12.00 -3.00
N GLY A 167 6.44 -12.13 -3.55
CA GLY A 167 5.26 -12.60 -2.81
C GLY A 167 4.88 -11.64 -1.67
N LYS A 168 4.09 -12.16 -0.73
CA LYS A 168 3.69 -11.43 0.49
C LYS A 168 4.71 -11.69 1.59
N ARG A 169 5.37 -10.63 2.07
CA ARG A 169 6.47 -10.74 3.06
C ARG A 169 6.04 -11.40 4.37
N MET A 170 4.81 -11.15 4.81
CA MET A 170 4.31 -11.68 6.08
C MET A 170 4.28 -13.21 6.15
N PHE A 171 4.20 -13.91 5.01
CA PHE A 171 4.19 -15.37 4.93
C PHE A 171 5.59 -15.95 4.64
N LEU A 172 6.60 -15.11 4.47
CA LEU A 172 7.98 -15.50 4.21
C LEU A 172 8.95 -15.01 5.30
N ASP A 173 8.43 -14.27 6.29
CA ASP A 173 9.20 -13.76 7.42
C ASP A 173 9.81 -14.90 8.25
N GLU A 174 11.00 -14.69 8.82
CA GLU A 174 11.69 -15.70 9.64
C GLU A 174 10.88 -16.09 10.89
N GLY A 175 10.03 -15.19 11.38
CA GLY A 175 9.10 -15.45 12.48
C GLY A 175 7.82 -16.20 12.08
N ALA A 176 7.57 -16.41 10.79
CA ALA A 176 6.38 -17.10 10.31
C ALA A 176 6.44 -18.60 10.64
N GLY A 177 5.54 -19.05 11.51
CA GLY A 177 5.44 -20.47 11.87
C GLY A 177 5.09 -21.37 10.68
N MET A 178 5.37 -22.67 10.80
CA MET A 178 5.21 -23.62 9.69
C MET A 178 3.81 -23.64 9.06
N LEU A 179 2.79 -23.33 9.85
CA LEU A 179 1.40 -23.33 9.42
C LEU A 179 1.08 -22.27 8.36
N ILE A 180 1.78 -21.14 8.37
CA ILE A 180 1.48 -19.98 7.53
C ILE A 180 2.61 -19.64 6.55
N ASN A 181 3.74 -20.34 6.63
CA ASN A 181 4.88 -20.04 5.77
C ASN A 181 4.62 -20.56 4.34
N ASP A 182 4.74 -19.68 3.34
CA ASP A 182 4.45 -19.99 1.93
C ASP A 182 5.37 -21.05 1.32
N ASP A 183 6.61 -21.20 1.83
CA ASP A 183 7.59 -22.19 1.35
C ASP A 183 7.30 -23.63 1.83
N ILE A 184 6.34 -23.80 2.75
CA ILE A 184 6.08 -25.09 3.41
C ILE A 184 4.80 -25.73 2.87
N GLY A 185 4.89 -27.04 2.60
CA GLY A 185 3.75 -27.82 2.13
C GLY A 185 3.09 -27.22 0.88
N SER A 186 1.78 -26.96 0.96
CA SER A 186 0.97 -26.32 -0.09
C SER A 186 0.40 -24.97 0.37
N ASN A 187 1.03 -24.30 1.33
CA ASN A 187 0.49 -23.08 1.94
C ASN A 187 0.34 -21.94 0.93
N LEU A 188 1.33 -21.74 0.04
CA LEU A 188 1.23 -20.73 -1.02
C LEU A 188 -0.03 -20.89 -1.89
N TYR A 189 -0.34 -22.14 -2.30
CA TYR A 189 -1.57 -22.39 -3.06
C TYR A 189 -2.79 -21.95 -2.25
N TRP A 190 -2.80 -22.29 -0.97
CA TRP A 190 -3.93 -21.96 -0.12
C TRP A 190 -4.14 -20.47 0.05
N HIS A 191 -3.09 -19.73 0.38
CA HIS A 191 -3.17 -18.29 0.54
C HIS A 191 -3.53 -17.58 -0.76
N MET A 192 -3.02 -18.03 -1.91
CA MET A 192 -3.38 -17.47 -3.20
C MET A 192 -4.85 -17.76 -3.57
N VAL A 193 -5.36 -18.98 -3.36
CA VAL A 193 -6.77 -19.27 -3.66
C VAL A 193 -7.70 -18.52 -2.70
N ASP A 194 -7.39 -18.52 -1.40
CA ASP A 194 -8.17 -17.77 -0.41
C ASP A 194 -8.20 -16.29 -0.75
N SER A 195 -7.04 -15.69 -1.08
CA SER A 195 -6.96 -14.31 -1.55
C SER A 195 -7.82 -14.12 -2.80
N THR A 196 -7.66 -14.95 -3.83
CA THR A 196 -8.42 -14.86 -5.09
C THR A 196 -9.93 -14.87 -4.82
N LEU A 197 -10.43 -15.88 -4.11
CA LEU A 197 -11.85 -15.99 -3.80
C LEU A 197 -12.33 -14.80 -2.97
N ALA A 198 -11.50 -14.30 -2.05
CA ALA A 198 -11.86 -13.14 -1.25
C ALA A 198 -12.09 -11.88 -2.12
N ARG A 199 -11.22 -11.63 -3.12
CA ARG A 199 -11.35 -10.49 -4.04
C ARG A 199 -12.56 -10.65 -4.94
N LEU A 200 -12.85 -11.87 -5.41
CA LEU A 200 -13.98 -12.10 -6.33
C LEU A 200 -15.35 -12.05 -5.64
N VAL A 201 -15.42 -12.44 -4.36
CA VAL A 201 -16.68 -12.57 -3.62
C VAL A 201 -17.00 -11.35 -2.76
N PHE A 202 -16.03 -10.87 -1.97
CA PHE A 202 -16.28 -9.85 -0.96
C PHE A 202 -15.82 -8.47 -1.44
N HIS A 203 -14.67 -8.40 -2.12
CA HIS A 203 -14.02 -7.13 -2.49
C HIS A 203 -13.95 -6.93 -4.01
N ASN A 204 -14.99 -7.32 -4.74
CA ASN A 204 -15.01 -7.19 -6.19
C ASN A 204 -15.21 -5.70 -6.57
N PRO A 205 -14.20 -5.02 -7.16
CA PRO A 205 -14.25 -3.57 -7.40
C PRO A 205 -15.41 -3.14 -8.30
N TYR A 206 -15.87 -4.02 -9.19
CA TYR A 206 -16.96 -3.72 -10.12
C TYR A 206 -18.33 -4.12 -9.60
N HIS A 207 -18.42 -4.89 -8.50
CA HIS A 207 -19.68 -5.36 -7.93
C HIS A 207 -19.52 -5.73 -6.44
N LEU A 208 -19.68 -4.76 -5.54
CA LEU A 208 -19.55 -5.00 -4.09
C LEU A 208 -20.78 -5.69 -3.47
N ASP A 209 -21.95 -5.47 -4.06
CA ASP A 209 -23.24 -6.00 -3.60
C ASP A 209 -23.51 -7.46 -3.99
N VAL A 210 -22.46 -8.24 -4.25
CA VAL A 210 -22.59 -9.67 -4.56
C VAL A 210 -23.24 -10.39 -3.38
N LYS A 211 -24.52 -10.77 -3.55
CA LYS A 211 -25.31 -11.48 -2.53
C LYS A 211 -25.50 -12.95 -2.80
N ARG A 212 -25.30 -13.38 -4.04
CA ARG A 212 -25.56 -14.76 -4.47
C ARG A 212 -24.39 -15.28 -5.29
N VAL A 213 -23.84 -16.42 -4.90
CA VAL A 213 -22.66 -17.01 -5.52
C VAL A 213 -22.87 -18.49 -5.85
N GLU A 214 -22.45 -18.90 -7.05
CA GLU A 214 -22.19 -20.29 -7.42
C GLU A 214 -20.67 -20.52 -7.58
N PHE A 215 -20.15 -21.55 -6.93
CA PHE A 215 -18.75 -21.94 -7.04
C PHE A 215 -18.58 -23.19 -7.91
N ASN A 216 -17.66 -23.12 -8.87
CA ASN A 216 -17.13 -24.25 -9.64
C ASN A 216 -15.61 -24.27 -9.47
N LEU A 217 -15.12 -24.95 -8.44
CA LEU A 217 -13.70 -24.96 -8.05
C LEU A 217 -13.08 -26.35 -8.29
N PRO A 218 -11.79 -26.45 -8.64
CA PRO A 218 -11.11 -27.72 -8.77
C PRO A 218 -10.75 -28.30 -7.40
N THR A 219 -10.79 -29.63 -7.26
CA THR A 219 -10.12 -30.30 -6.14
C THR A 219 -8.64 -30.44 -6.44
N ARG A 220 -7.76 -30.20 -5.46
CA ARG A 220 -6.30 -30.34 -5.64
C ARG A 220 -5.71 -31.49 -4.83
N ILE A 221 -4.95 -32.32 -5.53
CA ILE A 221 -4.15 -33.42 -4.96
C ILE A 221 -2.68 -33.13 -5.28
N THR A 222 -1.81 -33.21 -4.29
CA THR A 222 -0.36 -33.09 -4.47
C THR A 222 0.29 -34.46 -4.40
N GLU A 223 1.20 -34.74 -5.34
CA GLU A 223 1.99 -35.98 -5.36
C GLU A 223 3.38 -35.70 -4.77
N VAL A 224 3.83 -36.49 -3.80
CA VAL A 224 5.16 -36.37 -3.18
C VAL A 224 5.91 -37.70 -3.34
N ASN A 225 7.15 -37.66 -3.80
CA ASN A 225 7.99 -38.87 -3.92
C ASN A 225 8.25 -39.44 -2.52
N GLN A 226 8.09 -40.76 -2.35
CA GLN A 226 8.37 -41.47 -1.09
C GLN A 226 9.83 -41.31 -0.61
N GLU A 227 10.75 -41.02 -1.52
CA GLU A 227 12.16 -40.74 -1.21
C GLU A 227 12.36 -39.36 -0.56
N ASN A 228 11.44 -38.41 -0.76
CA ASN A 228 11.52 -37.08 -0.15
C ASN A 228 10.87 -37.07 1.24
N VAL A 229 11.54 -37.72 2.18
CA VAL A 229 11.04 -37.93 3.56
C VAL A 229 10.72 -36.61 4.25
N LEU A 230 11.55 -35.58 4.07
CA LEU A 230 11.34 -34.25 4.66
C LEU A 230 10.01 -33.64 4.20
N LYS A 231 9.73 -33.66 2.89
CA LYS A 231 8.47 -33.12 2.38
C LYS A 231 7.26 -33.94 2.83
N LEU A 232 7.38 -35.27 2.91
CA LEU A 232 6.30 -36.11 3.46
C LEU A 232 6.00 -35.75 4.92
N GLU A 233 7.03 -35.50 5.71
CA GLU A 233 6.88 -35.06 7.10
C GLU A 233 6.23 -33.67 7.18
N GLU A 234 6.67 -32.70 6.36
CA GLU A 234 6.02 -31.37 6.28
C GLU A 234 4.51 -31.49 6.05
N PHE A 235 4.07 -32.25 5.04
CA PHE A 235 2.65 -32.43 4.75
C PHE A 235 1.90 -33.09 5.91
N ARG A 236 2.49 -34.09 6.57
CA ARG A 236 1.87 -34.79 7.71
C ARG A 236 1.78 -33.92 8.95
N VAL A 237 2.82 -33.13 9.26
CA VAL A 237 2.85 -32.20 10.40
C VAL A 237 1.83 -31.08 10.23
N LEU A 238 1.65 -30.59 9.00
CA LEU A 238 0.59 -29.64 8.65
C LEU A 238 -0.81 -30.25 8.63
N GLY A 239 -0.94 -31.56 8.88
CA GLY A 239 -2.21 -32.24 9.04
C GLY A 239 -2.87 -32.69 7.72
N TYR A 240 -2.20 -32.53 6.57
CA TYR A 240 -2.70 -33.06 5.30
C TYR A 240 -2.87 -34.58 5.38
N LYS A 241 -3.98 -35.07 4.81
CA LYS A 241 -4.32 -36.50 4.83
C LYS A 241 -3.92 -37.17 3.52
N ASP A 242 -3.44 -38.41 3.65
CA ASP A 242 -3.21 -39.28 2.51
C ASP A 242 -4.51 -39.47 1.73
N TYR A 243 -4.46 -39.18 0.43
CA TYR A 243 -5.59 -39.35 -0.46
C TYR A 243 -5.83 -40.83 -0.73
N THR A 244 -7.03 -41.28 -0.39
CA THR A 244 -7.47 -42.65 -0.65
C THR A 244 -8.26 -42.70 -1.95
N PHE A 245 -7.67 -43.30 -2.98
CA PHE A 245 -8.35 -43.48 -4.27
C PHE A 245 -9.56 -44.40 -4.12
N PRO A 246 -10.78 -44.00 -4.55
CA PRO A 246 -12.01 -44.77 -4.37
C PRO A 246 -12.00 -46.19 -4.97
N ARG A 247 -11.08 -46.46 -5.91
CA ARG A 247 -10.91 -47.78 -6.56
C ARG A 247 -9.56 -48.46 -6.20
N GLY A 248 -8.91 -48.02 -5.13
CA GLY A 248 -7.93 -48.79 -4.35
C GLY A 248 -6.50 -48.93 -4.90
N LYS A 249 -6.18 -48.43 -6.09
CA LYS A 249 -4.78 -48.41 -6.59
C LYS A 249 -4.31 -46.98 -6.82
N LYS A 250 -3.21 -46.61 -6.17
CA LYS A 250 -2.47 -45.36 -6.43
C LYS A 250 -2.03 -45.33 -7.90
N PRO A 251 -2.09 -44.17 -8.58
CA PRO A 251 -1.61 -44.02 -9.96
C PRO A 251 -0.12 -44.35 -10.12
N ASP A 252 0.67 -44.07 -9.09
CA ASP A 252 2.11 -44.37 -8.99
C ASP A 252 2.38 -44.88 -7.57
N SER A 253 2.99 -46.06 -7.45
CA SER A 253 3.28 -46.66 -6.14
C SER A 253 4.47 -46.04 -5.43
N THR A 254 5.32 -45.31 -6.14
CA THR A 254 6.52 -44.62 -5.60
C THR A 254 6.20 -43.26 -4.97
N LYS A 255 4.93 -42.85 -5.01
CA LYS A 255 4.48 -41.56 -4.51
C LYS A 255 3.38 -41.71 -3.46
N ASP A 256 3.40 -40.78 -2.52
CA ASP A 256 2.27 -40.50 -1.66
C ASP A 256 1.48 -39.31 -2.22
N TYR A 257 0.18 -39.33 -1.99
CA TYR A 257 -0.76 -38.36 -2.56
C TYR A 257 -1.47 -37.71 -1.40
N PHE A 258 -1.48 -36.39 -1.33
CA PHE A 258 -2.15 -35.64 -0.27
C PHE A 258 -3.32 -34.88 -0.86
N GLN A 259 -4.50 -34.96 -0.23
CA GLN A 259 -5.60 -34.06 -0.56
C GLN A 259 -5.26 -32.70 0.02
N VAL A 260 -4.92 -31.74 -0.84
CA VAL A 260 -4.69 -30.37 -0.42
C VAL A 260 -6.04 -29.71 -0.18
N VAL A 261 -6.94 -29.80 -1.16
CA VAL A 261 -8.15 -28.95 -1.24
C VAL A 261 -9.38 -29.71 -1.69
N ASN A 262 -10.50 -29.52 -0.98
CA ASN A 262 -11.82 -30.02 -1.36
C ASN A 262 -12.92 -29.02 -0.92
N GLU A 263 -14.19 -29.42 -1.10
CA GLU A 263 -15.36 -28.62 -0.72
C GLU A 263 -15.37 -28.18 0.76
N PHE A 264 -14.94 -29.05 1.68
CA PHE A 264 -14.92 -28.73 3.11
C PHE A 264 -13.89 -27.66 3.43
N THR A 265 -12.71 -27.73 2.81
CA THR A 265 -11.66 -26.74 3.08
C THR A 265 -12.03 -25.37 2.52
N TYR A 266 -12.57 -25.30 1.29
CA TYR A 266 -13.04 -24.04 0.75
C TYR A 266 -14.18 -23.44 1.58
N ARG A 267 -15.14 -24.28 2.01
CA ARG A 267 -16.23 -23.83 2.87
C ARG A 267 -15.71 -23.27 4.19
N ALA A 268 -14.77 -23.94 4.85
CA ALA A 268 -14.23 -23.46 6.12
C ALA A 268 -13.53 -22.10 5.98
N ALA A 269 -12.79 -21.89 4.89
CA ALA A 269 -12.14 -20.60 4.62
C ALA A 269 -13.18 -19.48 4.37
N LEU A 270 -14.17 -19.74 3.50
CA LEU A 270 -15.21 -18.76 3.18
C LEU A 270 -16.12 -18.45 4.37
N ASP A 271 -16.50 -19.46 5.17
CA ASP A 271 -17.31 -19.28 6.38
C ASP A 271 -16.62 -18.30 7.36
N ARG A 272 -15.28 -18.38 7.48
CA ARG A 272 -14.52 -17.44 8.29
C ARG A 272 -14.48 -16.03 7.70
N ARG A 273 -14.25 -15.90 6.38
CA ARG A 273 -14.25 -14.60 5.68
C ARG A 273 -15.61 -13.88 5.77
N VAL A 274 -16.72 -14.61 5.65
CA VAL A 274 -18.08 -14.07 5.84
C VAL A 274 -18.23 -13.39 7.22
N ILE A 275 -17.66 -13.98 8.27
CA ILE A 275 -17.68 -13.41 9.62
C ILE A 275 -16.73 -12.22 9.73
N ASP A 276 -15.48 -12.39 9.28
CA ASP A 276 -14.42 -11.38 9.43
C ASP A 276 -14.76 -10.07 8.69
N TYR A 277 -15.44 -10.17 7.54
CA TYR A 277 -15.92 -9.04 6.75
C TYR A 277 -17.37 -8.63 7.05
N ASN A 278 -18.04 -9.29 8.01
CA ASN A 278 -19.43 -9.01 8.37
C ASN A 278 -20.43 -9.07 7.17
N ARG A 279 -20.17 -9.95 6.21
CA ARG A 279 -21.00 -10.18 5.00
C ARG A 279 -21.98 -11.33 5.19
N LEU A 280 -22.78 -11.24 6.27
CA LEU A 280 -23.77 -12.26 6.67
C LEU A 280 -24.94 -12.40 5.67
N ASP A 281 -25.02 -11.51 4.69
CA ASP A 281 -26.05 -11.45 3.66
C ASP A 281 -25.76 -12.32 2.43
N ILE A 282 -24.56 -12.92 2.34
CA ILE A 282 -24.15 -13.77 1.22
C ILE A 282 -24.86 -15.13 1.26
N ASP A 283 -25.44 -15.52 0.13
CA ASP A 283 -26.13 -16.78 -0.10
C ASP A 283 -25.41 -17.64 -1.15
N ILE A 284 -24.89 -18.78 -0.72
CA ILE A 284 -24.23 -19.75 -1.59
C ILE A 284 -25.29 -20.67 -2.21
N LYS A 285 -25.60 -20.45 -3.49
CA LYS A 285 -26.63 -21.25 -4.20
C LYS A 285 -26.17 -22.66 -4.50
N THR A 286 -24.91 -22.82 -4.89
CA THR A 286 -24.34 -24.11 -5.25
C THR A 286 -22.84 -24.07 -5.02
N PHE A 287 -22.33 -25.06 -4.31
CA PHE A 287 -20.91 -25.21 -4.02
C PHE A 287 -20.40 -26.49 -4.69
N LYS A 288 -19.71 -26.36 -5.82
CA LYS A 288 -19.10 -27.51 -6.52
C LYS A 288 -17.59 -27.42 -6.42
N ALA A 289 -16.98 -28.35 -5.69
CA ALA A 289 -15.56 -28.62 -5.78
C ALA A 289 -15.35 -29.98 -6.47
N LEU A 290 -14.87 -29.98 -7.72
CA LEU A 290 -14.81 -31.18 -8.54
C LEU A 290 -13.40 -31.43 -9.07
N SER A 291 -12.97 -32.69 -9.10
CA SER A 291 -11.82 -33.09 -9.92
C SER A 291 -12.25 -33.02 -11.38
N ILE A 292 -11.54 -32.25 -12.21
CA ILE A 292 -11.89 -32.04 -13.61
C ILE A 292 -11.82 -33.38 -14.36
N ASN A 293 -12.97 -33.82 -14.90
CA ASN A 293 -13.07 -35.10 -15.59
C ASN A 293 -13.04 -34.91 -17.11
N TYR A 294 -11.89 -35.18 -17.73
CA TYR A 294 -11.71 -35.12 -19.17
C TYR A 294 -12.21 -36.36 -19.92
N SER A 295 -12.70 -37.37 -19.21
CA SER A 295 -13.28 -38.59 -19.78
C SER A 295 -14.81 -38.60 -19.71
N ALA A 296 -15.43 -37.47 -19.35
CA ALA A 296 -16.87 -37.32 -19.26
C ALA A 296 -17.53 -37.50 -20.64
N LYS A 297 -18.53 -38.40 -20.72
CA LYS A 297 -19.25 -38.69 -21.97
C LYS A 297 -20.71 -38.26 -21.88
N GLY A 298 -21.19 -37.66 -22.96
CA GLY A 298 -22.57 -37.17 -23.07
C GLY A 298 -22.74 -35.75 -22.54
N ILE A 299 -23.73 -35.05 -23.10
CA ILE A 299 -23.95 -33.61 -22.90
C ILE A 299 -24.14 -33.27 -21.42
N LYS A 300 -25.03 -33.99 -20.71
CA LYS A 300 -25.33 -33.72 -19.29
C LYS A 300 -24.14 -33.89 -18.35
N GLU A 301 -23.17 -34.74 -18.70
CA GLU A 301 -21.99 -34.95 -17.86
C GLU A 301 -20.91 -33.90 -18.12
N THR A 302 -20.66 -33.53 -19.38
CA THR A 302 -19.65 -32.51 -19.70
C THR A 302 -20.11 -31.10 -19.31
N GLU A 303 -21.42 -30.81 -19.39
CA GLU A 303 -21.98 -29.53 -18.95
C GLU A 303 -21.59 -29.20 -17.50
N LYS A 304 -21.50 -30.20 -16.62
CA LYS A 304 -21.11 -30.00 -15.21
C LYS A 304 -19.73 -29.37 -15.04
N TYR A 305 -18.85 -29.55 -16.03
CA TYR A 305 -17.45 -29.11 -16.00
C TYR A 305 -17.19 -27.94 -16.96
N ALA A 306 -18.17 -27.44 -17.70
CA ALA A 306 -17.96 -26.45 -18.75
C ALA A 306 -17.18 -25.22 -18.27
N PHE A 307 -17.56 -24.65 -17.12
CA PHE A 307 -16.83 -23.52 -16.51
C PHE A 307 -15.42 -23.90 -16.04
N LEU A 308 -15.22 -25.11 -15.51
CA LEU A 308 -13.90 -25.61 -15.12
C LEU A 308 -12.99 -25.86 -16.33
N TYR A 309 -13.55 -26.32 -17.46
CA TYR A 309 -12.79 -26.45 -18.70
C TYR A 309 -12.35 -25.09 -19.23
N LEU A 310 -13.18 -24.05 -19.08
CA LEU A 310 -12.81 -22.68 -19.44
C LEU A 310 -11.70 -22.14 -18.52
N ALA A 311 -11.79 -22.35 -17.21
CA ALA A 311 -10.73 -21.94 -16.28
C ALA A 311 -9.39 -22.63 -16.59
N ASN A 312 -9.39 -23.96 -16.79
CA ASN A 312 -8.20 -24.71 -17.21
C ASN A 312 -7.67 -24.25 -18.59
N PHE A 313 -8.56 -23.91 -19.53
CA PHE A 313 -8.17 -23.35 -20.82
C PHE A 313 -7.42 -22.03 -20.65
N LEU A 314 -7.94 -21.10 -19.83
CA LEU A 314 -7.31 -19.81 -19.58
C LEU A 314 -5.91 -19.97 -18.95
N CYS A 315 -5.78 -20.84 -17.94
CA CYS A 315 -4.47 -21.18 -17.37
C CYS A 315 -3.48 -21.70 -18.43
N GLY A 316 -3.93 -22.62 -19.29
CA GLY A 316 -3.12 -23.15 -20.38
C GLY A 316 -2.77 -22.10 -21.45
N TYR A 317 -3.71 -21.21 -21.76
CA TYR A 317 -3.53 -20.11 -22.71
C TYR A 317 -2.49 -19.11 -22.21
N PHE A 318 -2.64 -18.59 -21.00
CA PHE A 318 -1.67 -17.67 -20.41
C PHE A 318 -0.29 -18.30 -20.23
N ARG A 319 -0.23 -19.59 -19.89
CA ARG A 319 1.05 -20.33 -19.86
C ARG A 319 1.77 -20.31 -21.19
N ARG A 320 1.04 -20.51 -22.29
CA ARG A 320 1.63 -20.61 -23.62
C ARG A 320 2.02 -19.27 -24.19
N TYR A 321 1.18 -18.25 -24.01
CA TYR A 321 1.34 -16.95 -24.70
C TYR A 321 1.92 -15.85 -23.81
N GLY A 322 1.79 -15.93 -22.49
CA GLY A 322 2.29 -14.91 -21.55
C GLY A 322 3.79 -15.01 -21.24
N ALA A 323 4.57 -15.55 -22.19
CA ALA A 323 6.02 -15.78 -22.10
C ALA A 323 6.53 -16.36 -20.76
N LEU A 324 5.73 -17.21 -20.12
CA LEU A 324 5.92 -17.62 -18.73
C LEU A 324 7.16 -18.45 -18.42
N ASN A 325 7.84 -18.94 -19.46
CA ASN A 325 9.08 -19.71 -19.35
C ASN A 325 10.35 -18.84 -19.57
N THR A 326 10.18 -17.51 -19.70
CA THR A 326 11.29 -16.57 -19.91
C THR A 326 11.59 -15.79 -18.63
N SER A 327 12.86 -15.47 -18.41
CA SER A 327 13.28 -14.58 -17.32
C SER A 327 12.85 -13.15 -17.65
N LEU A 328 11.67 -12.77 -17.17
CA LEU A 328 11.10 -11.43 -17.29
C LEU A 328 11.01 -10.80 -15.91
N SER A 329 11.08 -9.46 -15.87
CA SER A 329 10.65 -8.73 -14.70
C SER A 329 9.16 -8.91 -14.46
N ASP A 330 8.75 -8.80 -13.20
CA ASP A 330 7.35 -8.91 -12.76
C ASP A 330 6.42 -8.01 -13.58
N MET A 331 6.80 -6.75 -13.81
CA MET A 331 5.98 -5.81 -14.59
C MET A 331 5.81 -6.20 -16.04
N LYS A 332 6.83 -6.77 -16.68
CA LYS A 332 6.70 -7.18 -18.08
C LYS A 332 5.75 -8.36 -18.21
N ARG A 333 5.86 -9.34 -17.31
CA ARG A 333 4.95 -10.49 -17.24
C ARG A 333 3.51 -10.07 -16.96
N PHE A 334 3.33 -9.16 -16.01
CA PHE A 334 2.02 -8.60 -15.68
C PHE A 334 1.38 -7.89 -16.88
N LYS A 335 2.15 -7.08 -17.59
CA LYS A 335 1.67 -6.42 -18.82
C LYS A 335 1.26 -7.42 -19.90
N GLU A 336 2.06 -8.46 -20.13
CA GLU A 336 1.71 -9.52 -21.09
C GLU A 336 0.40 -10.24 -20.72
N PHE A 337 0.17 -10.49 -19.42
CA PHE A 337 -1.12 -11.02 -18.95
C PHE A 337 -2.26 -10.08 -19.24
N LYS A 338 -2.10 -8.79 -18.92
CA LYS A 338 -3.12 -7.78 -19.18
C LYS A 338 -3.45 -7.70 -20.68
N ASP A 339 -2.43 -7.64 -21.54
CA ASP A 339 -2.62 -7.57 -22.99
C ASP A 339 -3.38 -8.81 -23.54
N LEU A 340 -3.05 -10.00 -23.04
CA LEU A 340 -3.75 -11.25 -23.42
C LEU A 340 -5.20 -11.29 -22.92
N ILE A 341 -5.45 -10.79 -21.71
CA ILE A 341 -6.80 -10.67 -21.14
C ILE A 341 -7.64 -9.71 -21.98
N ASP A 342 -7.08 -8.55 -22.34
CA ASP A 342 -7.73 -7.52 -23.16
C ASP A 342 -7.99 -8.03 -24.59
N GLU A 343 -7.12 -8.87 -25.15
CA GLU A 343 -7.34 -9.56 -26.43
C GLU A 343 -8.54 -10.53 -26.36
N LEU A 344 -8.67 -11.29 -25.27
CA LEU A 344 -9.71 -12.30 -25.13
C LEU A 344 -11.10 -11.73 -24.78
N ASN A 345 -11.16 -10.74 -23.89
CA ASN A 345 -12.42 -10.24 -23.32
C ASN A 345 -12.71 -8.77 -23.68
N GLY A 346 -11.90 -8.18 -24.56
CA GLY A 346 -12.10 -6.83 -25.06
C GLY A 346 -12.09 -5.78 -23.94
N ARG A 347 -13.11 -4.91 -23.94
CA ARG A 347 -13.27 -3.82 -22.95
C ARG A 347 -14.12 -4.21 -21.73
N ALA A 348 -14.50 -5.48 -21.58
CA ALA A 348 -15.25 -5.91 -20.42
C ALA A 348 -14.37 -5.76 -19.14
N PRO A 349 -14.98 -5.47 -17.97
CA PRO A 349 -14.23 -5.29 -16.74
C PRO A 349 -13.55 -6.61 -16.34
N ASN A 350 -12.22 -6.64 -16.38
CA ASN A 350 -11.42 -7.80 -15.99
C ASN A 350 -10.80 -7.61 -14.61
N LEU A 351 -10.59 -8.71 -13.88
CA LEU A 351 -10.21 -8.74 -12.48
C LEU A 351 -8.78 -9.26 -12.33
N LEU A 352 -7.80 -8.38 -12.53
CA LEU A 352 -6.38 -8.70 -12.47
C LEU A 352 -5.73 -8.19 -11.16
N PHE A 353 -5.32 -9.11 -10.31
CA PHE A 353 -4.68 -8.88 -9.02
C PHE A 353 -3.28 -9.49 -8.97
N THR A 354 -2.49 -9.06 -7.99
CA THR A 354 -1.15 -9.62 -7.74
C THR A 354 -1.05 -10.17 -6.32
N TYR A 355 -0.50 -11.37 -6.15
CA TYR A 355 -0.11 -11.84 -4.82
C TYR A 355 1.21 -11.19 -4.43
N ASP A 356 1.09 -10.02 -3.83
CA ASP A 356 2.15 -9.09 -3.39
C ASP A 356 1.63 -8.27 -2.20
N ASP A 357 2.51 -7.62 -1.43
CA ASP A 357 2.12 -6.83 -0.25
C ASP A 357 1.11 -5.71 -0.60
N ILE A 358 1.17 -5.16 -1.83
CA ILE A 358 0.25 -4.09 -2.24
C ILE A 358 -1.22 -4.55 -2.28
N ASP A 359 -1.46 -5.83 -2.58
CA ASP A 359 -2.81 -6.39 -2.61
C ASP A 359 -3.38 -6.60 -1.20
N ASP A 360 -2.52 -6.71 -0.18
CA ASP A 360 -2.94 -6.65 1.22
C ASP A 360 -3.36 -5.24 1.62
N LEU A 361 -2.68 -4.20 1.10
CA LEU A 361 -3.10 -2.80 1.33
C LEU A 361 -4.45 -2.52 0.68
N PHE A 362 -4.69 -3.04 -0.53
CA PHE A 362 -6.00 -2.99 -1.17
C PHE A 362 -7.10 -3.68 -0.34
N GLU A 363 -6.84 -4.90 0.13
CA GLU A 363 -7.80 -5.62 0.98
C GLU A 363 -8.10 -4.86 2.27
N LYS A 364 -7.07 -4.35 2.95
CA LYS A 364 -7.22 -3.57 4.19
C LYS A 364 -8.00 -2.28 3.96
N ALA A 365 -7.73 -1.57 2.85
CA ALA A 365 -8.47 -0.37 2.47
C ALA A 365 -9.97 -0.67 2.28
N MET A 366 -10.30 -1.74 1.56
CA MET A 366 -11.70 -2.14 1.35
C MET A 366 -12.39 -2.51 2.66
N VAL A 367 -11.74 -3.31 3.51
CA VAL A 367 -12.29 -3.71 4.81
C VAL A 367 -12.51 -2.50 5.73
N ALA A 368 -11.58 -1.55 5.74
CA ALA A 368 -11.72 -0.30 6.50
C ALA A 368 -12.90 0.53 5.97
N TYR A 369 -13.06 0.64 4.65
CA TYR A 369 -14.21 1.28 4.01
C TYR A 369 -15.55 0.61 4.41
N GLU A 370 -15.67 -0.71 4.29
CA GLU A 370 -16.90 -1.45 4.65
C GLU A 370 -17.26 -1.28 6.14
N ARG A 371 -16.26 -1.09 7.00
CA ARG A 371 -16.42 -0.80 8.43
C ARG A 371 -16.63 0.69 8.74
N LYS A 372 -16.69 1.54 7.72
CA LYS A 372 -16.87 3.00 7.82
C LYS A 372 -15.73 3.70 8.55
N HIS A 373 -14.51 3.17 8.41
CA HIS A 373 -13.27 3.79 8.86
C HIS A 373 -12.59 4.45 7.65
N TYR A 374 -13.18 5.55 7.17
CA TYR A 374 -12.79 6.16 5.90
C TYR A 374 -11.38 6.76 5.92
N VAL A 375 -10.93 7.32 7.04
CA VAL A 375 -9.54 7.80 7.18
C VAL A 375 -8.57 6.63 7.05
N GLU A 376 -8.78 5.56 7.83
CA GLU A 376 -7.92 4.36 7.77
C GLU A 376 -7.90 3.75 6.36
N ALA A 377 -9.04 3.72 5.66
CA ALA A 377 -9.11 3.26 4.28
C ALA A 377 -8.23 4.12 3.35
N LEU A 378 -8.33 5.45 3.45
CA LEU A 378 -7.50 6.37 2.68
C LEU A 378 -6.02 6.29 3.06
N GLU A 379 -5.68 5.99 4.32
CA GLU A 379 -4.29 5.77 4.75
C GLU A 379 -3.69 4.54 4.06
N TYR A 380 -4.40 3.40 4.02
CA TYR A 380 -3.93 2.21 3.31
C TYR A 380 -3.78 2.44 1.80
N ILE A 381 -4.68 3.23 1.21
CA ILE A 381 -4.57 3.62 -0.19
C ILE A 381 -3.31 4.47 -0.40
N TYR A 382 -3.10 5.49 0.41
CA TYR A 382 -1.92 6.34 0.32
C TYR A 382 -0.64 5.52 0.43
N ASP A 383 -0.58 4.61 1.42
CA ASP A 383 0.57 3.73 1.63
C ASP A 383 0.79 2.77 0.44
N GLY A 384 -0.29 2.31 -0.19
CA GLY A 384 -0.22 1.50 -1.41
C GLY A 384 0.34 2.27 -2.60
N LYS A 385 -0.15 3.49 -2.83
CA LYS A 385 0.31 4.40 -3.89
C LYS A 385 1.79 4.80 -3.75
N HIS A 386 2.29 4.83 -2.51
CA HIS A 386 3.68 5.18 -2.20
C HIS A 386 4.54 3.97 -1.79
N SER A 387 4.06 2.75 -2.03
CA SER A 387 4.80 1.53 -1.70
C SER A 387 5.93 1.27 -2.70
N ASP A 388 6.97 0.56 -2.25
CA ASP A 388 8.06 0.08 -3.11
C ASP A 388 7.65 -1.12 -4.01
N SER A 389 6.36 -1.45 -4.10
CA SER A 389 5.89 -2.53 -4.94
C SER A 389 6.02 -2.16 -6.42
N TYR A 390 6.47 -3.10 -7.25
CA TYR A 390 6.51 -2.88 -8.69
C TYR A 390 5.13 -2.59 -9.30
N PHE A 391 4.05 -3.01 -8.64
CA PHE A 391 2.68 -2.85 -9.09
C PHE A 391 1.98 -1.62 -8.51
N ALA A 392 2.70 -0.75 -7.77
CA ALA A 392 2.16 0.47 -7.17
C ALA A 392 1.39 1.32 -8.18
N ASP A 393 1.99 1.62 -9.32
CA ASP A 393 1.37 2.42 -10.37
C ASP A 393 0.06 1.78 -10.88
N TYR A 394 0.05 0.47 -11.11
CA TYR A 394 -1.15 -0.23 -11.59
C TYR A 394 -2.30 -0.16 -10.57
N TYR A 395 -2.04 -0.44 -9.29
CA TYR A 395 -3.08 -0.34 -8.26
C TYR A 395 -3.53 1.11 -8.05
N SER A 396 -2.62 2.08 -8.20
CA SER A 396 -2.92 3.52 -8.12
C SER A 396 -3.85 3.99 -9.22
N ASP A 397 -3.69 3.45 -10.42
CA ASP A 397 -4.48 3.83 -11.59
C ASP A 397 -5.80 3.05 -11.70
N GLU A 398 -5.80 1.76 -11.32
CA GLU A 398 -6.93 0.86 -11.58
C GLU A 398 -7.75 0.56 -10.32
N TRP A 399 -7.13 0.25 -9.18
CA TRP A 399 -7.86 -0.33 -8.03
C TRP A 399 -8.19 0.65 -6.92
N PHE A 400 -7.24 1.47 -6.48
CA PHE A 400 -7.47 2.45 -5.43
C PHE A 400 -8.51 3.52 -5.77
N PRO A 401 -8.61 4.02 -7.03
CA PRO A 401 -9.63 5.00 -7.39
C PRO A 401 -11.06 4.51 -7.14
N HIS A 402 -11.34 3.21 -7.29
CA HIS A 402 -12.66 2.67 -6.97
C HIS A 402 -13.02 2.86 -5.50
N ILE A 403 -12.08 2.65 -4.58
CA ILE A 403 -12.34 2.85 -3.14
C ILE A 403 -12.52 4.34 -2.83
N GLU A 404 -11.73 5.21 -3.46
CA GLU A 404 -11.89 6.66 -3.33
C GLU A 404 -13.28 7.12 -3.80
N GLU A 405 -13.74 6.65 -4.96
CA GLU A 405 -15.07 6.98 -5.49
C GLU A 405 -16.20 6.48 -4.59
N LEU A 406 -16.06 5.28 -4.01
CA LEU A 406 -17.00 4.76 -3.02
C LEU A 406 -17.08 5.67 -1.80
N ILE A 407 -15.92 6.06 -1.26
CA ILE A 407 -15.85 7.01 -0.15
C ILE A 407 -16.49 8.34 -0.55
N HIS A 408 -16.23 8.88 -1.74
CA HIS A 408 -16.82 10.15 -2.20
C HIS A 408 -18.35 10.09 -2.35
N GLY A 409 -18.89 8.89 -2.60
CA GLY A 409 -20.32 8.63 -2.71
C GLY A 409 -21.06 8.43 -1.39
N GLU A 410 -20.34 8.37 -0.26
CA GLU A 410 -20.92 8.05 1.04
C GLU A 410 -21.87 9.13 1.58
N MET A 411 -22.88 8.66 2.30
CA MET A 411 -23.91 9.51 2.92
C MET A 411 -24.15 9.15 4.39
N ASP A 412 -23.38 8.21 4.96
CA ASP A 412 -23.47 7.84 6.37
C ASP A 412 -22.90 8.95 7.27
N LEU A 413 -23.78 9.82 7.77
CA LEU A 413 -23.39 10.96 8.61
C LEU A 413 -22.48 10.58 9.79
N ARG A 414 -22.75 9.45 10.45
CA ARG A 414 -21.93 9.00 11.59
C ARG A 414 -20.53 8.56 11.18
N GLY A 415 -20.40 7.84 10.07
CA GLY A 415 -19.11 7.46 9.49
C GLY A 415 -18.30 8.68 9.08
N ILE A 416 -18.96 9.68 8.50
CA ILE A 416 -18.32 10.93 8.06
C ILE A 416 -17.89 11.80 9.25
N GLU A 417 -18.75 11.97 10.27
CA GLU A 417 -18.39 12.65 11.52
C GLU A 417 -17.18 12.00 12.19
N ARG A 418 -17.14 10.66 12.23
CA ARG A 418 -15.99 9.91 12.73
C ARG A 418 -14.75 10.18 11.89
N ALA A 419 -14.84 10.11 10.56
CA ALA A 419 -13.72 10.37 9.67
C ALA A 419 -13.13 11.78 9.86
N ILE A 420 -13.96 12.79 10.09
CA ILE A 420 -13.50 14.16 10.39
C ILE A 420 -12.76 14.20 11.73
N GLN A 421 -13.25 13.48 12.75
CA GLN A 421 -12.57 13.37 14.04
C GLN A 421 -11.23 12.62 13.92
N ASP A 422 -11.20 11.53 13.17
CA ASP A 422 -9.99 10.73 12.92
C ASP A 422 -8.95 11.57 12.15
N LEU A 423 -9.37 12.38 11.16
CA LEU A 423 -8.51 13.33 10.46
C LEU A 423 -7.93 14.37 11.42
N SER A 424 -8.76 14.93 12.31
CA SER A 424 -8.31 15.90 13.31
C SER A 424 -7.27 15.28 14.25
N TYR A 425 -7.50 14.04 14.70
CA TYR A 425 -6.55 13.32 15.54
C TYR A 425 -5.22 13.06 14.81
N TYR A 426 -5.30 12.60 13.55
CA TYR A 426 -4.13 12.38 12.71
C TYR A 426 -3.32 13.68 12.51
N ALA A 427 -4.00 14.81 12.30
CA ALA A 427 -3.36 16.12 12.12
C ALA A 427 -2.65 16.65 13.37
N GLU A 428 -3.07 16.22 14.56
CA GLU A 428 -2.47 16.65 15.84
C GLU A 428 -1.32 15.74 16.32
N ALA A 429 -1.05 14.64 15.62
CA ALA A 429 0.04 13.72 15.96
C ALA A 429 1.42 14.38 15.82
N VAL A 430 2.30 14.15 16.81
CA VAL A 430 3.66 14.75 16.88
C VAL A 430 4.49 14.47 15.64
N ASN A 431 4.38 13.26 15.08
CA ASN A 431 5.13 12.77 13.92
C ASN A 431 4.23 12.54 12.68
N CYS A 432 3.19 13.37 12.52
CA CYS A 432 2.26 13.29 11.39
C CYS A 432 2.99 13.33 10.02
N ASN A 433 2.58 12.48 9.07
CA ASN A 433 3.04 12.56 7.69
C ASN A 433 2.21 13.61 6.93
N ALA A 434 2.85 14.73 6.58
CA ALA A 434 2.17 15.89 6.01
C ALA A 434 1.58 15.62 4.61
N ASP A 435 2.27 14.86 3.77
CA ASP A 435 1.78 14.48 2.44
C ASP A 435 0.57 13.53 2.56
N LYS A 436 0.61 12.57 3.49
CA LYS A 436 -0.54 11.70 3.79
C LYS A 436 -1.71 12.53 4.32
N LEU A 437 -1.49 13.41 5.28
CA LEU A 437 -2.53 14.28 5.84
C LEU A 437 -3.21 15.13 4.75
N LEU A 438 -2.43 15.68 3.81
CA LEU A 438 -2.95 16.42 2.67
C LEU A 438 -3.87 15.54 1.81
N TYR A 439 -3.41 14.34 1.46
CA TYR A 439 -4.19 13.36 0.72
C TYR A 439 -5.53 13.03 1.41
N LEU A 440 -5.49 12.76 2.73
CA LEU A 440 -6.70 12.49 3.51
C LEU A 440 -7.68 13.68 3.46
N PHE A 441 -7.17 14.90 3.64
CA PHE A 441 -7.99 16.11 3.59
C PHE A 441 -8.67 16.29 2.23
N GLU A 442 -7.93 16.15 1.12
CA GLU A 442 -8.46 16.38 -0.23
C GLU A 442 -9.59 15.40 -0.59
N HIS A 443 -9.47 14.13 -0.21
CA HIS A 443 -10.53 13.14 -0.43
C HIS A 443 -11.75 13.37 0.46
N LEU A 444 -11.55 13.77 1.73
CA LEU A 444 -12.65 14.07 2.64
C LEU A 444 -13.32 15.42 2.35
N GLU A 445 -12.64 16.38 1.73
CA GLU A 445 -13.23 17.67 1.34
C GLU A 445 -14.38 17.48 0.35
N GLN A 446 -14.24 16.53 -0.60
CA GLN A 446 -15.30 16.23 -1.55
C GLN A 446 -16.58 15.75 -0.85
N LEU A 447 -16.43 14.91 0.18
CA LEU A 447 -17.53 14.46 1.02
C LEU A 447 -18.19 15.61 1.77
N VAL A 448 -17.37 16.44 2.42
CA VAL A 448 -17.84 17.59 3.21
C VAL A 448 -18.60 18.57 2.32
N LEU A 449 -18.06 18.94 1.16
CA LEU A 449 -18.73 19.83 0.20
C LEU A 449 -20.07 19.28 -0.28
N ASN A 450 -20.16 17.97 -0.53
CA ASN A 450 -21.40 17.31 -0.93
C ASN A 450 -22.49 17.41 0.16
N LEU A 451 -22.11 17.29 1.44
CA LEU A 451 -23.04 17.41 2.56
C LEU A 451 -23.40 18.87 2.89
N GLU A 452 -22.44 19.80 2.78
CA GLU A 452 -22.69 21.24 2.94
C GLU A 452 -23.70 21.73 1.90
N ASN A 453 -23.54 21.35 0.63
CA ASN A 453 -24.46 21.70 -0.45
C ASN A 453 -25.89 21.17 -0.21
N LYS A 454 -26.01 20.04 0.50
CA LYS A 454 -27.30 19.45 0.89
C LYS A 454 -27.83 19.97 2.23
N GLN A 455 -27.09 20.86 2.91
CA GLN A 455 -27.40 21.37 4.25
C GLN A 455 -27.57 20.25 5.30
N MET A 456 -26.77 19.19 5.17
CA MET A 456 -26.85 18.01 6.04
C MET A 456 -25.75 17.96 7.10
N LEU A 457 -24.70 18.76 6.96
CA LEU A 457 -23.55 18.76 7.85
C LEU A 457 -23.76 19.75 9.01
N ASP A 458 -23.50 19.28 10.23
CA ASP A 458 -23.52 20.14 11.42
C ASP A 458 -22.39 21.19 11.37
N GLY A 459 -22.68 22.40 11.83
CA GLY A 459 -21.73 23.52 11.76
C GLY A 459 -20.46 23.32 12.59
N HIS A 460 -20.55 22.60 13.72
CA HIS A 460 -19.37 22.23 14.51
C HIS A 460 -18.53 21.19 13.77
N VAL A 461 -19.16 20.20 13.13
CA VAL A 461 -18.45 19.17 12.35
C VAL A 461 -17.73 19.80 11.15
N ALA A 462 -18.40 20.69 10.41
CA ALA A 462 -17.78 21.45 9.34
C ALA A 462 -16.59 22.29 9.86
N TYR A 463 -16.75 22.93 11.03
CA TYR A 463 -15.66 23.70 11.65
C TYR A 463 -14.44 22.81 11.92
N THR A 464 -14.63 21.65 12.56
CA THR A 464 -13.54 20.71 12.88
C THR A 464 -12.80 20.26 11.64
N PHE A 465 -13.51 20.00 10.54
CA PHE A 465 -12.90 19.61 9.28
C PHE A 465 -11.97 20.70 8.72
N TYR A 466 -12.46 21.95 8.62
CA TYR A 466 -11.62 23.05 8.12
C TYR A 466 -10.48 23.39 9.08
N ASP A 467 -10.67 23.24 10.40
CA ASP A 467 -9.60 23.46 11.39
C ASP A 467 -8.49 22.40 11.29
N ALA A 468 -8.85 21.13 11.02
CA ALA A 468 -7.90 20.07 10.68
C ALA A 468 -7.17 20.38 9.36
N GLY A 469 -7.90 20.87 8.34
CA GLY A 469 -7.31 21.33 7.08
C GLY A 469 -6.31 22.46 7.25
N MET A 470 -6.59 23.41 8.16
CA MET A 470 -5.64 24.47 8.47
C MET A 470 -4.32 23.91 9.03
N THR A 471 -4.41 22.89 9.89
CA THR A 471 -3.23 22.18 10.41
C THR A 471 -2.47 21.49 9.28
N ALA A 472 -3.18 20.75 8.41
CA ALA A 472 -2.61 20.08 7.24
C ALA A 472 -1.82 21.02 6.34
N PHE A 473 -2.44 22.13 5.93
CA PHE A 473 -1.82 23.08 5.02
C PHE A 473 -0.69 23.88 5.65
N ASN A 474 -0.70 24.08 6.97
CA ASN A 474 0.45 24.63 7.69
C ASN A 474 1.64 23.65 7.66
N HIS A 475 1.42 22.34 7.86
CA HIS A 475 2.49 21.34 7.83
C HIS A 475 3.20 21.25 6.47
N VAL A 476 2.47 21.38 5.36
CA VAL A 476 3.06 21.38 4.01
C VAL A 476 3.48 22.78 3.54
N GLY A 477 3.26 23.84 4.32
CA GLY A 477 3.62 25.21 3.93
C GLY A 477 2.75 25.82 2.83
N ASN A 478 1.51 25.38 2.70
CA ASN A 478 0.52 25.89 1.73
C ASN A 478 -0.37 26.97 2.36
N SER A 479 0.19 28.16 2.58
CA SER A 479 -0.49 29.24 3.28
C SER A 479 -1.80 29.71 2.62
N LYS A 480 -1.93 29.56 1.29
CA LYS A 480 -3.16 29.94 0.57
C LYS A 480 -4.34 29.06 0.98
N LEU A 481 -4.14 27.74 1.03
CA LEU A 481 -5.19 26.81 1.46
C LEU A 481 -5.40 26.85 2.98
N ALA A 482 -4.35 27.08 3.77
CA ALA A 482 -4.49 27.35 5.20
C ALA A 482 -5.37 28.59 5.46
N ALA A 483 -5.20 29.67 4.68
CA ALA A 483 -6.03 30.86 4.76
C ALA A 483 -7.47 30.62 4.29
N TYR A 484 -7.68 29.77 3.28
CA TYR A 484 -9.02 29.36 2.85
C TYR A 484 -9.76 28.64 4.00
N CYS A 485 -9.12 27.64 4.61
CA CYS A 485 -9.66 26.92 5.75
C CYS A 485 -9.94 27.85 6.94
N PHE A 486 -9.03 28.79 7.23
CA PHE A 486 -9.24 29.78 8.28
C PHE A 486 -10.50 30.63 8.05
N ASN A 487 -10.71 31.12 6.82
CA ASN A 487 -11.90 31.91 6.50
C ASN A 487 -13.18 31.09 6.73
N LYS A 488 -13.17 29.79 6.39
CA LYS A 488 -14.27 28.87 6.68
C LYS A 488 -14.50 28.71 8.18
N CYS A 489 -13.45 28.48 8.96
CA CYS A 489 -13.55 28.42 10.42
C CYS A 489 -14.10 29.73 11.01
N GLN A 490 -13.71 30.89 10.46
CA GLN A 490 -14.22 32.19 10.90
C GLN A 490 -15.72 32.36 10.63
N GLU A 491 -16.21 31.91 9.47
CA GLU A 491 -17.66 31.89 9.15
C GLU A 491 -18.45 30.96 10.10
N LEU A 492 -17.81 29.85 10.51
CA LEU A 492 -18.38 28.81 11.35
C LEU A 492 -18.13 29.03 12.86
N SER A 493 -17.41 30.07 13.27
CA SER A 493 -16.91 30.23 14.64
C SER A 493 -18.01 30.32 15.71
N LYS A 494 -19.23 30.69 15.31
CA LYS A 494 -20.42 30.73 16.18
C LYS A 494 -20.89 29.35 16.66
N TYR A 495 -20.43 28.27 16.02
CA TYR A 495 -20.80 26.89 16.34
C TYR A 495 -19.83 26.21 17.32
N VAL A 496 -18.75 26.89 17.74
CA VAL A 496 -17.75 26.35 18.66
C VAL A 496 -17.52 27.27 19.85
N PRO A 497 -16.99 26.75 20.99
CA PRO A 497 -16.55 27.57 22.10
C PRO A 497 -15.45 28.57 21.72
N LEU A 498 -15.33 29.66 22.48
CA LEU A 498 -14.31 30.68 22.26
C LEU A 498 -12.89 30.08 22.35
N GLU A 499 -12.67 29.16 23.27
CA GLU A 499 -11.41 28.47 23.51
C GLU A 499 -10.98 27.66 22.28
N THR A 500 -11.92 26.97 21.62
CA THR A 500 -11.66 26.28 20.35
C THR A 500 -11.26 27.26 19.26
N TYR A 501 -11.95 28.40 19.16
CA TYR A 501 -11.60 29.43 18.19
C TYR A 501 -10.24 30.10 18.46
N LEU A 502 -9.83 30.24 19.72
CA LEU A 502 -8.50 30.71 20.08
C LEU A 502 -7.39 29.77 19.57
N LEU A 503 -7.62 28.45 19.57
CA LEU A 503 -6.68 27.49 18.97
C LEU A 503 -6.55 27.69 17.46
N THR A 504 -7.66 27.92 16.76
CA THR A 504 -7.65 28.24 15.32
C THR A 504 -6.93 29.57 15.03
N LEU A 505 -7.10 30.59 15.88
CA LEU A 505 -6.32 31.83 15.77
C LEU A 505 -4.83 31.59 15.97
N LYS A 506 -4.43 30.70 16.89
CA LYS A 506 -3.02 30.30 17.02
C LYS A 506 -2.51 29.63 15.75
N ARG A 507 -3.28 28.75 15.11
CA ARG A 507 -2.93 28.16 13.81
C ARG A 507 -2.83 29.23 12.72
N ARG A 508 -3.62 30.32 12.78
CA ARG A 508 -3.51 31.46 11.86
C ARG A 508 -2.20 32.22 12.02
N VAL A 509 -1.76 32.44 13.26
CA VAL A 509 -0.45 33.05 13.51
C VAL A 509 0.66 32.26 12.82
N VAL A 510 0.63 30.92 12.90
CA VAL A 510 1.59 30.05 12.19
C VAL A 510 1.56 30.28 10.67
N SER A 511 0.37 30.27 10.07
CA SER A 511 0.27 30.50 8.62
C SER A 511 0.79 31.89 8.21
N LEU A 512 0.61 32.92 9.05
CA LEU A 512 1.12 34.27 8.81
C LEU A 512 2.64 34.34 8.95
N THR A 513 3.22 33.60 9.90
CA THR A 513 4.67 33.47 9.99
C THR A 513 5.26 32.77 8.77
N ASP A 514 4.57 31.77 8.22
CA ASP A 514 4.96 31.07 6.98
C ASP A 514 4.81 31.96 5.74
N GLU A 515 3.88 32.91 5.76
CA GLU A 515 3.74 33.98 4.76
C GLU A 515 4.75 35.13 4.94
N TYR A 516 5.63 35.07 5.96
CA TYR A 516 6.57 36.14 6.33
C TYR A 516 5.88 37.45 6.75
N ARG A 517 4.63 37.38 7.19
CA ARG A 517 3.79 38.51 7.61
C ARG A 517 3.86 38.71 9.12
N TYR A 518 5.07 38.92 9.63
CA TYR A 518 5.33 38.96 11.08
C TYR A 518 4.59 40.08 11.82
N ASN A 519 4.36 41.22 11.16
CA ASN A 519 3.58 42.31 11.76
C ASN A 519 2.09 41.96 11.93
N ASP A 520 1.53 41.19 11.00
CA ASP A 520 0.14 40.73 11.13
C ASP A 520 0.05 39.59 12.15
N ALA A 521 1.08 38.73 12.19
CA ALA A 521 1.20 37.65 13.16
C ALA A 521 1.28 38.17 14.60
N VAL A 522 2.04 39.26 14.85
CA VAL A 522 2.22 39.80 16.20
C VAL A 522 0.95 40.45 16.73
N GLU A 523 0.19 41.15 15.89
CA GLU A 523 -1.09 41.74 16.30
C GLU A 523 -2.07 40.66 16.78
N ILE A 524 -2.16 39.54 16.05
CA ILE A 524 -3.03 38.42 16.43
C ILE A 524 -2.48 37.73 17.69
N ALA A 525 -1.18 37.46 17.78
CA ALA A 525 -0.57 36.78 18.92
C ALA A 525 -0.75 37.57 20.23
N GLU A 526 -0.52 38.89 20.22
CA GLU A 526 -0.76 39.78 21.36
C GLU A 526 -2.23 39.74 21.81
N ARG A 527 -3.16 39.76 20.84
CA ARG A 527 -4.60 39.64 21.13
C ARG A 527 -4.96 38.29 21.74
N ILE A 528 -4.37 37.19 21.27
CA ILE A 528 -4.59 35.85 21.84
C ILE A 528 -4.13 35.83 23.31
N VAL A 529 -2.90 36.26 23.59
CA VAL A 529 -2.38 36.33 24.98
C VAL A 529 -3.32 37.16 25.86
N ASN A 530 -3.74 38.35 25.40
CA ASN A 530 -4.65 39.17 26.18
C ASN A 530 -6.02 38.50 26.47
N MET A 531 -6.54 37.70 25.54
CA MET A 531 -7.77 36.95 25.78
C MET A 531 -7.56 35.79 26.75
N GLU A 532 -6.48 35.03 26.60
CA GLU A 532 -6.12 33.92 27.49
C GLU A 532 -5.86 34.39 28.92
N GLU A 533 -5.21 35.54 29.11
CA GLU A 533 -5.03 36.17 30.43
C GLU A 533 -6.38 36.53 31.07
N ARG A 534 -7.34 37.06 30.30
CA ARG A 534 -8.69 37.34 30.81
C ARG A 534 -9.44 36.08 31.18
N ILE A 535 -9.31 35.01 30.38
CA ILE A 535 -9.86 33.69 30.69
C ILE A 535 -9.23 33.17 31.99
N GLN A 536 -7.92 33.34 32.17
CA GLN A 536 -7.23 32.96 33.40
C GLN A 536 -7.74 33.75 34.61
N CYS A 537 -7.97 35.06 34.48
CA CYS A 537 -8.58 35.85 35.55
C CYS A 537 -9.95 35.31 35.96
N LEU A 538 -10.81 34.97 34.98
CA LEU A 538 -12.12 34.36 35.26
C LEU A 538 -12.00 33.00 35.96
N ARG A 539 -11.01 32.17 35.57
CA ARG A 539 -10.72 30.91 36.28
C ARG A 539 -10.32 31.16 37.73
N SER A 540 -9.43 32.13 37.98
CA SER A 540 -9.03 32.51 39.34
C SER A 540 -10.20 33.05 40.17
N GLU A 541 -11.16 33.76 39.57
CA GLU A 541 -12.37 34.19 40.27
C GLU A 541 -13.28 33.01 40.66
N LEU A 542 -13.33 31.94 39.85
CA LEU A 542 -14.17 30.77 40.09
C LEU A 542 -13.53 29.76 41.04
N GLU A 543 -12.22 29.53 40.92
CA GLU A 543 -11.47 28.49 41.64
C GLU A 543 -10.67 29.04 42.83
N GLY A 544 -10.56 30.36 42.96
CA GLY A 544 -9.72 31.05 43.95
C GLY A 544 -8.24 31.11 43.57
N ASN A 545 -7.39 31.56 44.50
CA ASN A 545 -5.94 31.75 44.28
C ASN A 545 -5.14 30.47 44.00
N THR A 546 -5.80 29.31 43.91
CA THR A 546 -5.20 28.01 43.57
C THR A 546 -5.36 27.65 42.09
N ALA A 547 -5.97 28.51 41.28
CA ALA A 547 -6.14 28.28 39.84
C ALA A 547 -4.78 28.27 39.15
N ASN A 548 -4.35 27.10 38.67
CA ASN A 548 -3.15 26.99 37.86
C ASN A 548 -3.37 27.66 36.49
N PRO A 549 -2.33 28.27 35.89
CA PRO A 549 -2.39 28.75 34.52
C PRO A 549 -2.80 27.66 33.54
N SER A 550 -3.60 28.00 32.54
CA SER A 550 -3.98 27.05 31.49
C SER A 550 -2.80 26.72 30.57
N ILE A 551 -2.70 25.46 30.11
CA ILE A 551 -1.74 25.08 29.06
C ILE A 551 -1.95 25.93 27.80
N SER A 552 -3.20 26.32 27.50
CA SER A 552 -3.52 27.21 26.38
C SER A 552 -2.84 28.59 26.51
N LEU A 553 -2.77 29.16 27.72
CA LEU A 553 -2.05 30.41 27.97
C LEU A 553 -0.54 30.23 27.78
N GLY A 554 0.04 29.12 28.26
CA GLY A 554 1.44 28.78 27.99
C GLY A 554 1.74 28.70 26.49
N GLN A 555 0.86 28.07 25.71
CA GLN A 555 1.00 27.99 24.25
C GLN A 555 0.90 29.37 23.58
N ALA A 556 0.05 30.27 24.09
CA ALA A 556 -0.06 31.63 23.60
C ALA A 556 1.23 32.42 23.84
N TYR A 557 1.82 32.32 25.04
CA TYR A 557 3.12 32.91 25.35
C TYR A 557 4.24 32.35 24.48
N SER A 558 4.29 31.01 24.31
CA SER A 558 5.29 30.36 23.45
C SER A 558 5.22 30.86 22.01
N GLN A 559 4.01 30.97 21.47
CA GLN A 559 3.78 31.51 20.14
C GLN A 559 4.13 33.00 20.01
N LEU A 560 3.78 33.83 21.00
CA LEU A 560 4.15 35.25 20.99
C LEU A 560 5.68 35.41 21.05
N GLY A 561 6.35 34.61 21.87
CA GLY A 561 7.82 34.53 21.93
C GLY A 561 8.43 34.19 20.57
N GLN A 562 7.84 33.22 19.85
CA GLN A 562 8.26 32.87 18.48
C GLN A 562 8.11 34.04 17.51
N VAL A 563 6.98 34.75 17.53
CA VAL A 563 6.76 35.91 16.65
C VAL A 563 7.71 37.07 16.99
N TYR A 564 7.96 37.33 18.26
CA TYR A 564 8.97 38.31 18.68
C TYR A 564 10.39 37.94 18.26
N ALA A 565 10.73 36.65 18.30
CA ALA A 565 12.02 36.18 17.80
C ALA A 565 12.17 36.40 16.28
N TYR A 566 11.11 36.16 15.48
CA TYR A 566 11.11 36.53 14.05
C TYR A 566 11.33 38.03 13.82
N LEU A 567 10.76 38.87 14.68
CA LEU A 567 10.92 40.32 14.65
C LEU A 567 12.22 40.82 15.30
N GLN A 568 13.08 39.92 15.79
CA GLN A 568 14.32 40.23 16.51
C GLN A 568 14.11 41.13 17.74
N ARG A 569 13.00 40.92 18.45
CA ARG A 569 12.66 41.64 19.70
C ARG A 569 13.17 40.86 20.92
N SER A 570 13.75 41.58 21.88
CA SER A 570 14.28 41.01 23.13
C SER A 570 13.22 40.37 24.01
N GLU A 571 11.96 40.81 23.87
CA GLU A 571 10.79 40.33 24.58
C GLU A 571 10.49 38.85 24.30
N ALA A 572 11.10 38.26 23.25
CA ALA A 572 10.97 36.85 22.92
C ALA A 572 11.35 35.94 24.09
N GLU A 573 12.49 36.20 24.73
CA GLU A 573 13.00 35.36 25.82
C GLU A 573 12.05 35.33 27.02
N GLU A 574 11.55 36.49 27.44
CA GLU A 574 10.60 36.59 28.57
C GLU A 574 9.33 35.80 28.29
N ASN A 575 8.79 35.88 27.06
CA ASN A 575 7.60 35.14 26.68
C ASN A 575 7.84 33.62 26.64
N PHE A 576 8.99 33.15 26.15
CA PHE A 576 9.34 31.74 26.22
C PHE A 576 9.48 31.26 27.66
N ARG A 577 10.08 32.05 28.55
CA ARG A 577 10.21 31.71 29.98
C ARG A 577 8.86 31.69 30.68
N ASN A 578 7.96 32.63 30.37
CA ASN A 578 6.59 32.63 30.88
C ASN A 578 5.82 31.38 30.45
N ALA A 579 6.00 30.93 29.21
CA ALA A 579 5.42 29.68 28.73
C ALA A 579 5.98 28.46 29.46
N LEU A 580 7.31 28.35 29.60
CA LEU A 580 7.96 27.23 30.29
C LEU A 580 7.59 27.15 31.77
N ALA A 581 7.32 28.28 32.43
CA ALA A 581 6.85 28.30 33.82
C ALA A 581 5.43 27.72 33.99
N ILE A 582 4.66 27.58 32.90
CA ILE A 582 3.31 27.02 32.90
C ILE A 582 3.31 25.52 32.57
N PHE A 583 4.21 25.08 31.69
CA PHE A 583 4.26 23.70 31.23
C PHE A 583 4.92 22.76 32.24
N ASP A 584 4.52 21.49 32.22
CA ASP A 584 5.28 20.44 32.90
C ASP A 584 6.62 20.22 32.19
N ASP A 585 7.71 20.07 32.96
CA ASP A 585 9.12 20.05 32.51
C ASP A 585 9.44 19.03 31.40
N LYS A 586 8.61 18.00 31.23
CA LYS A 586 8.79 16.92 30.25
C LYS A 586 7.61 16.76 29.29
N SER A 587 6.77 17.79 29.16
CA SER A 587 5.65 17.79 28.20
C SER A 587 6.12 18.13 26.78
N ALA A 588 5.33 17.74 25.77
CA ALA A 588 5.62 18.08 24.37
C ALA A 588 5.64 19.60 24.14
N ASP A 589 4.77 20.34 24.84
CA ASP A 589 4.73 21.80 24.82
C ASP A 589 6.01 22.43 25.40
N ALA A 590 6.55 21.86 26.49
CA ALA A 590 7.82 22.30 27.05
C ALA A 590 8.97 22.06 26.07
N TYR A 591 9.15 20.84 25.54
CA TYR A 591 10.22 20.57 24.57
C TYR A 591 10.13 21.43 23.31
N ARG A 592 8.91 21.65 22.77
CA ARG A 592 8.71 22.54 21.62
C ARG A 592 9.12 23.98 21.94
N THR A 593 8.77 24.48 23.13
CA THR A 593 9.12 25.84 23.55
C THR A 593 10.61 25.98 23.84
N GLN A 594 11.23 24.98 24.45
CA GLN A 594 12.68 24.91 24.65
C GLN A 594 13.42 24.93 23.31
N SER A 595 12.94 24.17 22.31
CA SER A 595 13.49 24.20 20.95
C SER A 595 13.46 25.61 20.33
N TYR A 596 12.33 26.33 20.43
CA TYR A 596 12.24 27.72 19.96
C TYR A 596 13.19 28.66 20.70
N LEU A 597 13.32 28.51 22.02
CA LEU A 597 14.23 29.32 22.82
C LEU A 597 15.71 29.01 22.51
N LEU A 598 16.06 27.74 22.28
CA LEU A 598 17.40 27.35 21.83
C LEU A 598 17.72 27.95 20.46
N HIS A 599 16.77 27.92 19.51
CA HIS A 599 16.95 28.61 18.23
C HIS A 599 17.16 30.12 18.39
N TYR A 600 16.42 30.76 19.30
CA TYR A 600 16.62 32.18 19.62
C TYR A 600 18.03 32.46 20.15
N TYR A 601 18.54 31.65 21.09
CA TYR A 601 19.92 31.81 21.59
C TYR A 601 20.98 31.57 20.52
N ILE A 602 20.75 30.63 19.60
CA ILE A 602 21.66 30.42 18.47
C ILE A 602 21.69 31.67 17.57
N GLU A 603 20.54 32.28 17.27
CA GLU A 603 20.48 33.50 16.44
C GLU A 603 21.11 34.72 17.10
N THR A 604 20.93 34.89 18.41
CA THR A 604 21.52 36.01 19.15
C THR A 604 22.99 35.81 19.51
N GLY A 605 23.51 34.59 19.31
CA GLY A 605 24.88 34.22 19.66
C GLY A 605 25.11 34.04 21.16
N ASP A 606 24.05 33.90 21.96
CA ASP A 606 24.13 33.68 23.40
C ASP A 606 24.44 32.21 23.72
N LYS A 607 25.72 31.87 23.54
CA LYS A 607 26.23 30.51 23.77
C LYS A 607 26.02 30.04 25.22
N LYS A 608 26.10 30.94 26.21
CA LYS A 608 26.00 30.56 27.61
C LYS A 608 24.58 30.11 27.94
N SER A 609 23.58 30.92 27.58
CA SER A 609 22.18 30.57 27.80
C SER A 609 21.74 29.36 26.97
N TYR A 610 22.31 29.19 25.77
CA TYR A 610 22.16 27.96 24.99
C TYR A 610 22.66 26.73 25.76
N GLU A 611 23.89 26.74 26.27
CA GLU A 611 24.50 25.60 26.97
C GLU A 611 23.72 25.18 28.22
N GLU A 612 23.25 26.15 29.00
CA GLU A 612 22.44 25.91 30.20
C GLU A 612 21.11 25.20 29.86
N LEU A 613 20.42 25.63 28.80
CA LEU A 613 19.15 25.03 28.39
C LEU A 613 19.35 23.72 27.61
N ALA A 614 20.37 23.64 26.77
CA ALA A 614 20.67 22.48 25.93
C ALA A 614 20.98 21.24 26.77
N TYR A 615 21.65 21.41 27.93
CA TYR A 615 21.88 20.32 28.88
C TYR A 615 20.58 19.58 29.20
N HIS A 616 19.52 20.31 29.59
CA HIS A 616 18.24 19.69 29.92
C HIS A 616 17.49 19.17 28.69
N TYR A 617 17.52 19.92 27.58
CA TYR A 617 16.83 19.55 26.34
C TYR A 617 17.36 18.27 25.68
N PHE A 618 18.66 17.98 25.84
CA PHE A 618 19.32 16.80 25.29
C PHE A 618 19.61 15.74 26.36
N GLY A 619 18.67 15.54 27.30
CA GLY A 619 18.74 14.42 28.24
C GLY A 619 19.91 14.49 29.23
N GLU A 620 20.21 15.69 29.74
CA GLU A 620 21.31 15.94 30.68
C GLU A 620 22.71 15.71 30.08
N CYS A 621 22.83 15.85 28.76
CA CYS A 621 24.10 15.72 28.03
C CYS A 621 24.75 17.10 27.77
N SER A 622 25.97 17.30 28.28
CA SER A 622 26.74 18.54 28.06
C SER A 622 27.64 18.48 26.81
N GLU A 623 28.14 17.30 26.46
CA GLU A 623 29.07 17.12 25.34
C GLU A 623 28.34 16.86 24.03
N LEU A 624 28.87 17.39 22.92
CA LEU A 624 28.23 17.28 21.59
C LEU A 624 27.98 15.83 21.16
N ASN A 625 28.88 14.89 21.49
CA ASN A 625 28.74 13.50 21.11
C ASN A 625 27.64 12.78 21.91
N ASP A 626 27.51 13.11 23.18
CA ASP A 626 26.48 12.55 24.06
C ASP A 626 25.10 13.08 23.64
N GLN A 627 25.01 14.37 23.30
CA GLN A 627 23.80 14.97 22.74
C GLN A 627 23.38 14.31 21.41
N LEU A 628 24.32 14.03 20.50
CA LEU A 628 24.03 13.33 19.25
C LEU A 628 23.53 11.90 19.50
N SER A 629 24.13 11.21 20.47
CA SER A 629 23.71 9.86 20.86
C SER A 629 22.30 9.86 21.44
N TYR A 630 21.97 10.85 22.28
CA TYR A 630 20.62 11.07 22.80
C TYR A 630 19.60 11.32 21.68
N ILE A 631 19.94 12.14 20.68
CA ILE A 631 19.05 12.41 19.55
C ILE A 631 18.75 11.12 18.76
N ILE A 632 19.75 10.25 18.59
CA ILE A 632 19.56 8.97 17.89
C ILE A 632 18.61 8.05 18.69
N SER A 633 18.72 8.02 20.03
CA SER A 633 17.82 7.21 20.88
C SER A 633 16.37 7.70 20.87
N LEU A 634 16.10 8.95 20.46
CA LEU A 634 14.71 9.43 20.26
C LEU A 634 13.97 8.69 19.12
N SER A 635 14.66 7.87 18.32
CA SER A 635 14.02 7.03 17.30
C SER A 635 13.40 5.73 17.84
N GLU A 636 13.55 5.45 19.14
CA GLU A 636 12.99 4.28 19.82
C GLU A 636 11.55 4.58 20.31
N GLU A 637 10.65 3.59 20.28
CA GLU A 637 9.20 3.70 20.55
C GLU A 637 8.82 4.35 21.91
N GLU A 638 9.76 4.49 22.85
CA GLU A 638 9.52 5.05 24.19
C GLU A 638 9.58 6.59 24.27
N HIS A 639 9.91 7.30 23.18
CA HIS A 639 10.21 8.75 23.17
C HIS A 639 9.23 9.63 22.37
N ASP A 640 7.92 9.37 22.44
CA ASP A 640 6.89 10.10 21.66
C ASP A 640 6.72 11.60 21.98
N VAL A 641 7.36 12.11 23.03
CA VAL A 641 7.14 13.48 23.54
C VAL A 641 8.06 14.51 22.89
N GLN A 642 9.22 14.09 22.37
CA GLN A 642 10.22 14.97 21.73
C GLN A 642 10.53 14.49 20.31
N ALA A 643 10.22 15.32 19.32
CA ALA A 643 10.45 14.97 17.92
C ALA A 643 11.94 15.00 17.54
N LEU A 644 12.48 13.84 17.13
CA LEU A 644 13.88 13.64 16.74
C LEU A 644 14.34 14.66 15.69
N ALA A 645 13.54 14.91 14.65
CA ALA A 645 13.94 15.78 13.54
C ALA A 645 14.18 17.23 14.01
N TYR A 646 13.32 17.76 14.88
CA TYR A 646 13.47 19.10 15.43
C TYR A 646 14.65 19.18 16.42
N ALA A 647 14.87 18.15 17.24
CA ALA A 647 16.03 18.09 18.11
C ALA A 647 17.35 18.06 17.31
N LEU A 648 17.40 17.25 16.23
CA LEU A 648 18.53 17.21 15.30
C LEU A 648 18.75 18.56 14.63
N PHE A 649 17.68 19.25 14.24
CA PHE A 649 17.76 20.58 13.63
C PHE A 649 18.39 21.62 14.57
N VAL A 650 17.94 21.70 15.82
CA VAL A 650 18.56 22.55 16.85
C VAL A 650 20.05 22.23 16.98
N TYR A 651 20.38 20.95 17.08
CA TYR A 651 21.75 20.47 17.27
C TYR A 651 22.68 20.85 16.10
N VAL A 652 22.34 20.50 14.85
CA VAL A 652 23.22 20.78 13.70
C VAL A 652 23.37 22.28 13.45
N LYS A 653 22.33 23.07 13.75
CA LYS A 653 22.38 24.52 13.67
C LYS A 653 23.33 25.09 14.72
N ALA A 654 23.24 24.65 15.97
CA ALA A 654 24.14 25.07 17.04
C ALA A 654 25.59 24.69 16.76
N VAL A 655 25.83 23.47 16.26
CA VAL A 655 27.17 23.02 15.83
C VAL A 655 27.79 24.01 14.85
N TYR A 656 27.03 24.39 13.82
CA TYR A 656 27.51 25.30 12.78
C TYR A 656 27.74 26.72 13.29
N VAL A 657 26.83 27.24 14.11
CA VAL A 657 26.84 28.66 14.53
C VAL A 657 27.69 28.90 15.78
N LEU A 658 27.54 28.09 16.82
CA LEU A 658 28.14 28.30 18.16
C LEU A 658 29.39 27.43 18.42
N TYR A 659 29.51 26.29 17.75
CA TYR A 659 30.61 25.32 17.94
C TYR A 659 31.48 25.14 16.70
N LYS A 660 31.49 26.11 15.79
CA LYS A 660 32.22 26.06 14.53
C LYS A 660 33.66 25.54 14.63
N ASN A 661 34.37 25.89 15.70
CA ASN A 661 35.76 25.46 15.96
C ASN A 661 35.93 23.95 16.26
N HIS A 662 34.84 23.23 16.53
CA HIS A 662 34.83 21.78 16.80
C HIS A 662 34.54 20.95 15.54
N ILE A 663 34.28 21.60 14.41
CA ILE A 663 33.99 20.92 13.16
C ILE A 663 35.30 20.42 12.54
N ASP A 664 35.50 19.11 12.60
CA ASP A 664 36.59 18.42 11.91
C ASP A 664 36.10 17.19 11.12
N ARG A 665 37.04 16.50 10.48
CA ARG A 665 36.74 15.31 9.67
C ARG A 665 36.17 14.16 10.51
N ALA A 666 36.65 13.98 11.74
CA ALA A 666 36.20 12.89 12.59
C ALA A 666 34.75 13.11 13.04
N PHE A 667 34.43 14.35 13.43
CA PHE A 667 33.08 14.75 13.79
C PHE A 667 32.10 14.64 12.60
N LEU A 668 32.54 15.02 11.39
CA LEU A 668 31.71 14.84 10.18
C LEU A 668 31.36 13.37 9.91
N VAL A 669 32.28 12.44 10.15
CA VAL A 669 32.02 11.01 10.00
C VAL A 669 30.93 10.56 10.97
N GLN A 670 30.96 11.03 12.22
CA GLN A 670 29.92 10.73 13.22
C GLN A 670 28.54 11.23 12.78
N LEU A 671 28.44 12.46 12.27
CA LEU A 671 27.18 13.00 11.72
C LEU A 671 26.66 12.18 10.54
N LYS A 672 27.55 11.72 9.66
CA LYS A 672 27.19 10.89 8.51
C LYS A 672 26.68 9.51 8.93
N ASP A 673 27.27 8.92 9.96
CA ASP A 673 26.82 7.62 10.44
C ASP A 673 25.52 7.76 11.24
N ALA A 674 25.34 8.82 12.03
CA ALA A 674 24.06 9.17 12.66
C ALA A 674 22.93 9.31 11.64
N GLU A 675 23.16 10.03 10.52
CA GLU A 675 22.18 10.17 9.44
C GLU A 675 21.75 8.81 8.86
N LYS A 676 22.69 7.86 8.72
CA LYS A 676 22.36 6.51 8.21
C LYS A 676 21.55 5.71 9.22
N GLU A 677 21.88 5.78 10.50
CA GLU A 677 21.15 5.06 11.54
C GLU A 677 19.70 5.57 11.64
N ILE A 678 19.51 6.89 11.68
CA ILE A 678 18.17 7.51 11.72
C ILE A 678 17.30 7.08 10.54
N LYS A 679 17.90 6.95 9.35
CA LYS A 679 17.19 6.53 8.12
C LYS A 679 16.68 5.10 8.14
N LYS A 680 17.20 4.24 9.03
CA LYS A 680 16.72 2.86 9.13
C LYS A 680 15.35 2.79 9.77
N THR A 681 15.03 3.73 10.65
CA THR A 681 13.82 3.70 11.49
C THR A 681 12.86 4.86 11.19
N ASN A 682 13.34 5.99 10.67
CA ASN A 682 12.54 7.20 10.51
C ASN A 682 12.46 7.70 9.06
N SER A 683 11.30 8.27 8.71
CA SER A 683 11.13 9.01 7.46
C SER A 683 11.95 10.31 7.50
N VAL A 684 12.71 10.54 6.42
CA VAL A 684 13.51 11.76 6.22
C VAL A 684 12.89 12.71 5.20
N HIS A 685 11.59 12.55 4.94
CA HIS A 685 10.88 13.20 3.84
C HIS A 685 9.96 14.37 4.25
N ASN A 686 9.98 14.73 5.53
CA ASN A 686 9.14 15.79 6.08
C ASN A 686 9.98 16.99 6.53
N HIS A 687 9.33 18.14 6.61
CA HIS A 687 9.90 19.32 7.23
C HIS A 687 10.27 19.00 8.71
N PRO A 688 11.46 19.36 9.24
CA PRO A 688 12.47 20.31 8.75
C PRO A 688 13.72 19.68 8.10
N TRP A 689 13.62 18.51 7.45
CA TRP A 689 14.80 17.81 6.93
C TRP A 689 15.61 18.61 5.89
N GLU A 690 14.97 19.48 5.11
CA GLU A 690 15.66 20.40 4.20
C GLU A 690 16.58 21.38 4.93
N LEU A 691 16.18 21.84 6.13
CA LEU A 691 16.99 22.70 6.98
C LEU A 691 18.12 21.92 7.65
N ILE A 692 17.84 20.69 8.10
CA ILE A 692 18.86 19.77 8.63
C ILE A 692 19.95 19.53 7.56
N TYR A 693 19.56 19.18 6.33
CA TYR A 693 20.52 18.97 5.23
C TYR A 693 21.24 20.26 4.83
N THR A 694 20.60 21.42 4.98
CA THR A 694 21.27 22.71 4.80
C THR A 694 22.45 22.81 5.76
N TYR A 695 22.23 22.68 7.07
CA TYR A 695 23.31 22.79 8.06
C TYR A 695 24.33 21.67 7.97
N LEU A 696 23.92 20.42 7.71
CA LEU A 696 24.85 19.31 7.45
C LEU A 696 25.78 19.63 6.27
N SER A 697 25.23 20.15 5.15
CA SER A 697 26.03 20.52 3.98
C SER A 697 27.02 21.64 4.30
N LEU A 698 26.63 22.62 5.11
CA LEU A 698 27.49 23.72 5.55
C LEU A 698 28.60 23.25 6.49
N ILE A 699 28.29 22.32 7.41
CA ILE A 699 29.27 21.66 8.28
C ILE A 699 30.29 20.88 7.45
N ALA A 700 29.85 20.16 6.41
CA ALA A 700 30.75 19.43 5.51
C ALA A 700 31.72 20.35 4.74
N ILE A 701 31.26 21.54 4.32
CA ILE A 701 32.13 22.55 3.71
C ILE A 701 33.19 23.01 4.72
N GLU A 702 32.79 23.30 5.96
CA GLU A 702 33.70 23.75 7.02
C GLU A 702 34.74 22.67 7.36
N ALA A 703 34.34 21.40 7.39
CA ALA A 703 35.22 20.24 7.52
C ALA A 703 36.09 19.95 6.27
N LYS A 704 35.95 20.75 5.20
CA LYS A 704 36.67 20.63 3.92
C LYS A 704 36.38 19.32 3.15
N GLU A 705 35.19 18.76 3.31
CA GLU A 705 34.74 17.51 2.69
C GLU A 705 33.66 17.77 1.63
N ASN A 706 34.08 18.36 0.51
CA ASN A 706 33.19 18.85 -0.54
C ASN A 706 32.31 17.76 -1.18
N THR A 707 32.77 16.52 -1.23
CA THR A 707 32.00 15.40 -1.81
C THR A 707 30.75 15.10 -0.98
N ILE A 708 30.90 15.07 0.35
CA ILE A 708 29.78 14.88 1.28
C ILE A 708 28.86 16.11 1.24
N ALA A 709 29.43 17.32 1.20
CA ALA A 709 28.67 18.56 1.10
C ALA A 709 27.73 18.57 -0.12
N LEU A 710 28.20 18.12 -1.28
CA LEU A 710 27.40 18.03 -2.50
C LEU A 710 26.26 17.00 -2.39
N VAL A 711 26.51 15.84 -1.77
CA VAL A 711 25.50 14.80 -1.52
C VAL A 711 24.38 15.35 -0.62
N TRP A 712 24.71 16.01 0.49
CA TRP A 712 23.69 16.59 1.36
C TRP A 712 22.98 17.78 0.71
N ARG A 713 23.67 18.58 -0.10
CA ARG A 713 23.05 19.65 -0.89
C ARG A 713 21.99 19.12 -1.87
N ASP A 714 22.21 17.95 -2.46
CA ASP A 714 21.19 17.33 -3.31
C ASP A 714 19.99 16.83 -2.49
N LYS A 715 20.20 16.42 -1.23
CA LYS A 715 19.10 16.09 -0.31
C LYS A 715 18.30 17.30 0.15
N ILE A 716 18.86 18.51 0.22
CA ILE A 716 18.09 19.75 0.47
C ILE A 716 16.93 19.88 -0.55
N LYS A 717 17.18 19.50 -1.82
CA LYS A 717 16.20 19.64 -2.90
C LYS A 717 15.13 18.56 -2.91
N ASN A 718 15.47 17.38 -2.41
CA ASN A 718 14.72 16.14 -2.64
C ASN A 718 14.17 15.53 -1.35
N SER A 719 14.41 16.14 -0.18
CA SER A 719 13.86 15.64 1.08
C SER A 719 12.33 15.77 1.06
N ILE A 720 11.78 16.90 0.62
CA ILE A 720 10.34 17.14 0.64
C ILE A 720 9.72 16.88 -0.74
N VAL A 721 8.68 16.03 -0.81
CA VAL A 721 8.04 15.63 -2.07
C VAL A 721 7.14 16.73 -2.62
N ASN A 722 6.23 17.27 -1.80
CA ASN A 722 5.30 18.35 -2.20
C ASN A 722 5.46 19.61 -1.34
N PRO A 723 6.60 20.34 -1.45
CA PRO A 723 6.83 21.53 -0.65
C PRO A 723 5.88 22.65 -1.07
N GLY A 724 5.09 23.15 -0.12
CA GLY A 724 4.37 24.41 -0.26
C GLY A 724 5.33 25.61 -0.36
N ASN A 725 4.78 26.80 -0.55
CA ASN A 725 5.57 27.99 -0.88
C ASN A 725 6.60 28.34 0.20
N SER A 726 6.27 28.21 1.49
CA SER A 726 7.21 28.53 2.59
C SER A 726 8.38 27.56 2.61
N ILE A 727 8.12 26.25 2.57
CA ILE A 727 9.16 25.19 2.51
C ILE A 727 10.01 25.35 1.25
N GLN A 728 9.41 25.66 0.10
CA GLN A 728 10.15 25.93 -1.13
C GLN A 728 11.10 27.12 -0.96
N CYS A 729 10.69 28.16 -0.23
CA CYS A 729 11.57 29.28 0.09
C CYS A 729 12.71 28.84 1.05
N SER A 730 12.43 27.99 2.04
CA SER A 730 13.46 27.39 2.91
C SER A 730 14.50 26.58 2.11
N ILE A 731 14.06 25.73 1.18
CA ILE A 731 14.93 24.99 0.25
C ILE A 731 15.81 25.95 -0.55
N LEU A 732 15.21 26.95 -1.19
CA LEU A 732 15.94 27.94 -1.99
C LEU A 732 16.95 28.72 -1.16
N TYR A 733 16.59 29.10 0.07
CA TYR A 733 17.48 29.80 0.97
C TYR A 733 18.65 28.92 1.42
N GLY A 734 18.40 27.66 1.77
CA GLY A 734 19.46 26.70 2.06
C GLY A 734 20.45 26.53 0.90
N LEU A 735 19.96 26.51 -0.34
CA LEU A 735 20.80 26.49 -1.54
C LEU A 735 21.60 27.79 -1.72
N VAL A 736 21.02 28.96 -1.43
CA VAL A 736 21.77 30.23 -1.41
C VAL A 736 22.94 30.15 -0.43
N GLN A 737 22.68 29.71 0.80
CA GLN A 737 23.70 29.58 1.85
C GLN A 737 24.81 28.60 1.45
N PHE A 738 24.44 27.44 0.90
CA PHE A 738 25.38 26.46 0.40
C PHE A 738 26.30 27.06 -0.67
N HIS A 739 25.73 27.64 -1.73
CA HIS A 739 26.53 28.12 -2.86
C HIS A 739 27.40 29.32 -2.48
N GLU A 740 26.98 30.16 -1.54
CA GLU A 740 27.83 31.23 -1.00
C GLU A 740 29.04 30.70 -0.25
N LYS A 741 28.84 29.69 0.59
CA LYS A 741 29.94 29.06 1.35
C LYS A 741 30.84 28.19 0.47
N PHE A 742 30.27 27.57 -0.56
CA PHE A 742 31.01 26.77 -1.54
C PHE A 742 31.84 27.64 -2.51
N GLY A 743 31.58 28.95 -2.59
CA GLY A 743 32.29 29.89 -3.47
C GLY A 743 31.68 30.04 -4.87
N ASP A 744 30.43 29.63 -5.08
CA ASP A 744 29.70 29.73 -6.34
C ASP A 744 28.69 30.89 -6.31
N ALA A 745 29.22 32.12 -6.45
CA ALA A 745 28.43 33.34 -6.36
C ALA A 745 27.38 33.46 -7.48
N GLN A 746 27.60 32.86 -8.66
CA GLN A 746 26.64 32.90 -9.75
C GLN A 746 25.39 32.11 -9.40
N GLN A 747 25.56 30.89 -8.90
CA GLN A 747 24.43 30.03 -8.57
C GLN A 747 23.69 30.52 -7.32
N ALA A 748 24.40 31.05 -6.33
CA ALA A 748 23.77 31.75 -5.20
C ALA A 748 22.89 32.90 -5.66
N GLN A 749 23.38 33.75 -6.58
CA GLN A 749 22.60 34.87 -7.12
C GLN A 749 21.38 34.40 -7.93
N LEU A 750 21.46 33.24 -8.61
CA LEU A 750 20.32 32.66 -9.30
C LEU A 750 19.19 32.30 -8.34
N TYR A 751 19.49 31.57 -7.25
CA TYR A 751 18.47 31.21 -6.26
C TYR A 751 17.95 32.44 -5.49
N ARG A 752 18.80 33.43 -5.18
CA ARG A 752 18.35 34.72 -4.62
C ARG A 752 17.32 35.41 -5.52
N LYS A 753 17.52 35.41 -6.84
CA LYS A 753 16.55 35.98 -7.79
C LYS A 753 15.21 35.22 -7.76
N GLN A 754 15.22 33.91 -7.57
CA GLN A 754 14.00 33.11 -7.43
C GLN A 754 13.23 33.46 -6.16
N LEU A 755 13.92 33.66 -5.02
CA LEU A 755 13.31 34.13 -3.77
C LEU A 755 12.68 35.52 -3.94
N VAL A 756 13.39 36.46 -4.56
CA VAL A 756 12.86 37.81 -4.84
C VAL A 756 11.65 37.76 -5.77
N ALA A 757 11.65 36.88 -6.78
CA ALA A 757 10.50 36.70 -7.67
C ALA A 757 9.25 36.16 -6.94
N LYS A 758 9.43 35.47 -5.81
CA LYS A 758 8.36 35.04 -4.90
C LYS A 758 7.95 36.13 -3.89
N GLY A 759 8.50 37.35 -3.99
CA GLY A 759 8.18 38.47 -3.11
C GLY A 759 8.90 38.43 -1.76
N ILE A 760 9.91 37.56 -1.60
CA ILE A 760 10.63 37.40 -0.33
C ILE A 760 11.84 38.34 -0.26
N ASP A 761 11.85 39.23 0.72
CA ASP A 761 13.07 39.93 1.11
C ASP A 761 13.91 39.03 2.01
N VAL A 762 14.90 38.36 1.42
CA VAL A 762 15.78 37.41 2.10
C VAL A 762 16.42 37.98 3.37
N ARG A 763 16.72 39.29 3.43
CA ARG A 763 17.35 39.90 4.62
C ARG A 763 16.37 40.19 5.74
N ALA A 764 15.10 40.43 5.41
CA ALA A 764 14.07 40.78 6.38
C ALA A 764 13.18 39.57 6.77
N ALA A 765 13.07 38.57 5.89
CA ALA A 765 12.10 37.49 5.99
C ALA A 765 12.71 36.11 6.29
N MET A 766 13.95 35.84 5.90
CA MET A 766 14.56 34.52 6.11
C MET A 766 15.48 34.54 7.33
N THR A 767 14.91 34.67 8.52
CA THR A 767 15.65 34.34 9.76
C THR A 767 15.66 32.82 9.92
N TYR A 768 16.73 32.24 10.45
CA TYR A 768 16.80 30.78 10.63
C TYR A 768 15.92 30.26 11.79
N MET A 769 15.02 31.10 12.30
CA MET A 769 13.86 30.69 13.11
C MET A 769 12.73 30.16 12.23
N SER A 770 12.78 30.35 10.91
CA SER A 770 11.80 29.78 9.97
C SER A 770 11.71 28.31 10.29
N ARG A 771 10.49 27.87 10.69
CA ARG A 771 10.20 26.48 10.99
C ARG A 771 10.95 25.63 9.99
#